data_AF-A0AAF0F7U5-F1
#
_entry.id   AF-A0AAF0F7U5-F1
#
_cell.length_a   1.000
_cell.length_b   1.000
_cell.length_c   1.000
_cell.angle_alpha   90.00
_cell.angle_beta   90.00
_cell.angle_gamma   90.00
#
_symmetry.space_group_name_H-M   'P 1'
#
loop_
_entity.id
_entity.type
_entity.pdbx_description
1 polymer ?
#
loop_
_entity_poly.entity_id
_entity_poly.type
_entity_poly.pdbx_seq_one_letter_code
_entity_poly.pdbx_strand_id
1 'polypeptide(L)'
;MSSNVIRVVHPTPDVAKGIEYWEGIPATVDGVLGGFGNGTLPRVDALGSRMFLLRVLPYLSSTPPTAFNGSPREWIDLRIKQRGGKGKTVTRALDCGAGIGRVTEHSLLPLVDEVHLVEPVHKFLLEAKRNSCEWKPLQQSEETSPFHAKKVAYFHTSPLQRFPISRPYTSVANAELKIEPTVMRNGSVTEQEEPVRWDVVWCQWCLQHLSEKDLLTFLKDAQAALQPGSSDADQFHPGGAIVIKENVCRENSDGSESTWFDDEDHSVTSILAGPYVLNWVDPFTWGSEETTHEITYQLARLVIGVQVLFTGITLPEKYLWKKKYSLLVLLLMVMTAAWFTTALLIWGLIKDLTYLEALCIAAAVTPTDPVLANSITSGRFAEEHVEERVRHIILAESGANDGLGFPFLFMAVYLLARTHTDLGESVGDEIWRWFYSVIIYQILLSCVYGALMGFVARKALRWAAYHKLIDMSNFFSYGFALAMFTLGTAGLFGTDDILACFVAGNSFTWDDWFRLRQEETDFQEILDMLLNTAIFMYIGMIIPWRDYSNMEIGMNGWRVVVLGILVILFRRLPWVMLTYRITPTLRTWKEACFAGWFGPIGVGAVYYIEVAIRKVPDDGTRDHLRRVVAPVVLFCVFSSVLAHGITVPIVYFGPHVVRQTRTLTITQTKTSSQESPSLTLRQRMASLFADKAPISDDMERLQSQAAAPQSKNLFGSRHQPFSRDQNGQQPPDIIMNPHEHTEPQGPSAPHVANETLNILPRPAAVLKHFRK
;
A
#
# COMPACT_ATOMS: atom_id res chain seq x y z
N MET A 1 -1.18 -43.92 20.69
CA MET A 1 -0.55 -43.87 19.35
C MET A 1 -1.66 -43.70 18.32
N SER A 2 -2.15 -42.48 18.14
CA SER A 2 -3.10 -42.16 17.07
C SER A 2 -2.31 -42.06 15.76
N SER A 3 -2.65 -42.92 14.82
CA SER A 3 -2.11 -42.91 13.46
C SER A 3 -2.35 -41.55 12.82
N ASN A 4 -1.28 -40.79 12.61
CA ASN A 4 -1.28 -39.64 11.70
C ASN A 4 -1.64 -40.16 10.31
N VAL A 5 -2.91 -40.08 9.93
CA VAL A 5 -3.33 -40.25 8.55
C VAL A 5 -2.89 -39.00 7.81
N ILE A 6 -1.64 -39.01 7.35
CA ILE A 6 -1.18 -38.13 6.28
C ILE A 6 -2.08 -38.48 5.08
N ARG A 7 -2.76 -37.46 4.55
CA ARG A 7 -3.76 -37.54 3.48
C ARG A 7 -3.35 -38.53 2.39
N VAL A 8 -4.28 -39.40 1.99
CA VAL A 8 -4.13 -40.24 0.81
C VAL A 8 -4.16 -39.32 -0.41
N VAL A 9 -3.00 -39.02 -0.99
CA VAL A 9 -2.91 -38.43 -2.35
C VAL A 9 -3.74 -39.32 -3.27
N HIS A 10 -4.63 -38.73 -4.09
CA HIS A 10 -5.46 -39.52 -5.00
C HIS A 10 -4.52 -40.45 -5.81
N PRO A 11 -4.62 -41.78 -5.68
CA PRO A 11 -3.56 -42.70 -6.09
C PRO A 11 -3.27 -42.63 -7.59
N THR A 12 -4.22 -42.12 -8.37
CA THR A 12 -4.12 -41.89 -9.81
C THR A 12 -4.87 -40.60 -10.19
N PRO A 13 -4.22 -39.42 -10.26
CA PRO A 13 -4.86 -38.21 -10.75
C PRO A 13 -5.17 -38.33 -12.25
N ASP A 14 -6.33 -37.82 -12.67
CA ASP A 14 -6.74 -37.80 -14.07
C ASP A 14 -6.11 -36.58 -14.78
N VAL A 15 -4.95 -36.82 -15.39
CA VAL A 15 -4.18 -35.79 -16.10
C VAL A 15 -4.96 -35.23 -17.29
N ALA A 16 -5.75 -36.06 -17.98
CA ALA A 16 -6.51 -35.63 -19.15
C ALA A 16 -7.59 -34.64 -18.74
N LYS A 17 -8.29 -34.90 -17.64
CA LYS A 17 -9.29 -33.97 -17.08
C LYS A 17 -8.66 -32.67 -16.56
N GLY A 18 -7.45 -32.75 -16.00
CA GLY A 18 -6.70 -31.55 -15.60
C GLY A 18 -6.34 -30.66 -16.79
N ILE A 19 -5.89 -31.25 -17.90
CA ILE A 19 -5.62 -30.53 -19.14
C ILE A 19 -6.91 -29.95 -19.71
N GLU A 20 -8.01 -30.72 -19.74
CA GLU A 20 -9.32 -30.25 -20.21
C GLU A 20 -9.83 -29.02 -19.42
N TYR A 21 -9.65 -29.02 -18.09
CA TYR A 21 -10.00 -27.86 -17.25
C TYR A 21 -9.22 -26.61 -17.68
N TRP A 22 -7.89 -26.71 -17.78
CA TRP A 22 -7.06 -25.57 -18.16
C TRP A 22 -7.25 -25.16 -19.63
N GLU A 23 -7.65 -26.09 -20.51
CA GLU A 23 -8.13 -25.81 -21.86
C GLU A 23 -9.44 -24.99 -21.88
N GLY A 24 -10.22 -24.98 -20.80
CA GLY A 24 -11.35 -24.07 -20.61
C GLY A 24 -10.98 -22.65 -20.14
N ILE A 25 -9.79 -22.45 -19.56
CA ILE A 25 -9.39 -21.18 -18.94
C ILE A 25 -8.78 -20.21 -19.97
N PRO A 26 -9.15 -18.91 -20.02
CA PRO A 26 -8.52 -17.96 -20.92
C PRO A 26 -7.00 -17.87 -20.73
N ALA A 27 -6.25 -17.83 -21.83
CA ALA A 27 -4.80 -17.61 -21.83
C ALA A 27 -4.47 -16.14 -21.57
N THR A 28 -4.83 -15.64 -20.39
CA THR A 28 -4.59 -14.26 -19.94
C THR A 28 -4.03 -14.30 -18.52
N VAL A 29 -3.37 -13.21 -18.11
CA VAL A 29 -2.88 -13.03 -16.73
C VAL A 29 -4.01 -13.25 -15.72
N ASP A 30 -5.21 -12.75 -16.04
CA ASP A 30 -6.40 -12.88 -15.22
C ASP A 30 -6.95 -14.30 -15.19
N GLY A 31 -7.00 -14.98 -16.35
CA GLY A 31 -7.46 -16.36 -16.45
C GLY A 31 -6.59 -17.32 -15.65
N VAL A 32 -5.26 -17.25 -15.81
CA VAL A 32 -4.34 -18.14 -15.08
C VAL A 32 -4.26 -17.84 -13.59
N LEU A 33 -4.63 -16.63 -13.16
CA LEU A 33 -4.72 -16.26 -11.74
C LEU A 33 -6.13 -16.39 -11.16
N GLY A 34 -7.10 -16.93 -11.89
CA GLY A 34 -8.47 -17.11 -11.38
C GLY A 34 -9.21 -15.80 -11.08
N GLY A 35 -8.97 -14.74 -11.86
CA GLY A 35 -9.65 -13.44 -11.73
C GLY A 35 -8.87 -12.37 -10.95
N PHE A 36 -7.61 -12.64 -10.59
CA PHE A 36 -6.75 -11.72 -9.83
C PHE A 36 -5.61 -11.10 -10.68
N GLY A 37 -5.79 -11.02 -12.00
CA GLY A 37 -4.76 -10.58 -12.95
C GLY A 37 -4.49 -9.08 -12.99
N ASN A 38 -5.42 -8.25 -12.51
CA ASN A 38 -5.37 -6.78 -12.67
C ASN A 38 -4.62 -6.05 -11.53
N GLY A 39 -3.76 -6.75 -10.78
CA GLY A 39 -3.06 -6.29 -9.56
C GLY A 39 -1.55 -5.96 -9.71
N THR A 40 -0.90 -5.41 -8.67
CA THR A 40 0.58 -5.34 -8.50
C THR A 40 1.15 -6.60 -7.85
N LEU A 41 0.29 -7.46 -7.30
CA LEU A 41 0.64 -8.78 -6.79
C LEU A 41 1.60 -9.54 -7.72
N PRO A 42 1.36 -9.63 -9.06
CA PRO A 42 2.29 -10.27 -9.98
C PRO A 42 3.72 -9.69 -9.97
N ARG A 43 3.88 -8.38 -9.72
CA ARG A 43 5.18 -7.70 -9.73
C ARG A 43 5.91 -7.85 -8.39
N VAL A 44 5.19 -7.75 -7.28
CA VAL A 44 5.73 -7.97 -5.93
C VAL A 44 6.14 -9.43 -5.76
N ASP A 45 5.30 -10.38 -6.18
CA ASP A 45 5.58 -11.81 -6.15
C ASP A 45 6.83 -12.16 -6.95
N ALA A 46 6.99 -11.57 -8.14
CA ALA A 46 8.16 -11.78 -8.97
C ALA A 46 9.44 -11.15 -8.38
N LEU A 47 9.35 -9.99 -7.71
CA LEU A 47 10.48 -9.40 -6.99
C LEU A 47 10.87 -10.26 -5.79
N GLY A 48 9.90 -10.69 -4.98
CA GLY A 48 10.11 -11.58 -3.84
C GLY A 48 10.74 -12.92 -4.26
N SER A 49 10.24 -13.51 -5.35
CA SER A 49 10.79 -14.75 -5.93
C SER A 49 12.23 -14.60 -6.38
N ARG A 50 12.58 -13.45 -7.01
CA ARG A 50 13.97 -13.14 -7.37
C ARG A 50 14.86 -12.98 -6.15
N MET A 51 14.41 -12.26 -5.13
CA MET A 51 15.17 -12.07 -3.90
C MET A 51 15.38 -13.40 -3.16
N PHE A 52 14.39 -14.28 -3.16
CA PHE A 52 14.52 -15.64 -2.65
C PHE A 52 15.57 -16.44 -3.42
N LEU A 53 15.51 -16.46 -4.75
CA LEU A 53 16.50 -17.13 -5.58
C LEU A 53 17.91 -16.57 -5.38
N LEU A 54 18.07 -15.26 -5.27
CA LEU A 54 19.37 -14.62 -5.00
C LEU A 54 19.93 -14.95 -3.60
N ARG A 55 19.05 -15.26 -2.63
CA ARG A 55 19.47 -15.73 -1.30
C ARG A 55 19.96 -17.17 -1.34
N VAL A 56 19.32 -18.03 -2.14
CA VAL A 56 19.66 -19.46 -2.27
C VAL A 56 20.85 -19.67 -3.22
N LEU A 57 20.89 -18.93 -4.33
CA LEU A 57 21.87 -19.00 -5.40
C LEU A 57 22.52 -17.62 -5.65
N PRO A 58 23.39 -17.13 -4.75
CA PRO A 58 23.95 -15.77 -4.84
C PRO A 58 24.79 -15.50 -6.09
N TYR A 59 25.29 -16.54 -6.76
CA TYR A 59 26.06 -16.41 -8.01
C TYR A 59 25.20 -15.97 -9.20
N LEU A 60 23.87 -16.00 -9.04
CA LEU A 60 22.94 -15.42 -10.01
C LEU A 60 22.89 -13.88 -9.94
N SER A 61 23.41 -13.26 -8.87
CA SER A 61 23.36 -11.80 -8.68
C SER A 61 24.35 -11.05 -9.57
N SER A 62 23.84 -10.10 -10.36
CA SER A 62 24.69 -9.13 -11.08
C SER A 62 25.21 -8.01 -10.18
N THR A 63 24.65 -7.87 -8.97
CA THR A 63 24.96 -6.80 -8.03
C THR A 63 25.77 -7.35 -6.86
N PRO A 64 26.90 -6.73 -6.49
CA PRO A 64 27.66 -7.16 -5.32
C PRO A 64 26.87 -6.93 -4.02
N PRO A 65 26.95 -7.86 -3.05
CA PRO A 65 26.46 -7.61 -1.70
C PRO A 65 27.34 -6.57 -1.01
N THR A 66 26.78 -5.87 -0.02
CA THR A 66 27.49 -4.82 0.74
C THR A 66 28.77 -5.31 1.42
N ALA A 67 28.86 -6.61 1.73
CA ALA A 67 30.04 -7.23 2.32
C ALA A 67 31.17 -7.57 1.33
N PHE A 68 30.98 -7.34 0.02
CA PHE A 68 31.99 -7.61 -1.00
C PHE A 68 33.02 -6.47 -1.05
N ASN A 69 34.26 -6.76 -0.68
CA ASN A 69 35.37 -5.80 -0.63
C ASN A 69 36.01 -5.51 -2.01
N GLY A 70 35.20 -5.43 -3.07
CA GLY A 70 35.66 -5.17 -4.44
C GLY A 70 34.69 -4.29 -5.23
N SER A 71 35.12 -3.86 -6.41
CA SER A 71 34.30 -3.05 -7.30
C SER A 71 33.16 -3.86 -7.95
N PRO A 72 32.05 -3.21 -8.39
CA PRO A 72 31.00 -3.88 -9.14
C PRO A 72 31.49 -4.58 -10.42
N ARG A 73 32.54 -4.06 -11.06
CA ARG A 73 33.15 -4.69 -12.23
C ARG A 73 33.85 -6.00 -11.87
N GLU A 74 34.63 -6.01 -10.79
CA GLU A 74 35.28 -7.23 -10.29
C GLU A 74 34.24 -8.28 -9.87
N TRP A 75 33.13 -7.86 -9.28
CA TRP A 75 32.01 -8.76 -8.99
C TRP A 75 31.47 -9.43 -10.24
N ILE A 76 31.14 -8.65 -11.27
CA ILE A 76 30.62 -9.16 -12.54
C ILE A 76 31.66 -10.09 -13.19
N ASP A 77 32.94 -9.71 -13.23
CA ASP A 77 34.00 -10.53 -13.80
C ASP A 77 34.18 -11.86 -13.05
N LEU A 78 34.07 -11.87 -11.72
CA LEU A 78 34.07 -13.09 -10.92
C LEU A 78 32.87 -13.99 -11.25
N ARG A 79 31.67 -13.42 -11.40
CA ARG A 79 30.48 -14.19 -11.76
C ARG A 79 30.53 -14.71 -13.19
N ILE A 80 31.07 -13.94 -14.13
CA ILE A 80 31.36 -14.42 -15.49
C ILE A 80 32.34 -15.60 -15.45
N LYS A 81 33.41 -15.51 -14.64
CA LYS A 81 34.37 -16.63 -14.48
C LYS A 81 33.72 -17.87 -13.87
N GLN A 82 32.94 -17.72 -12.81
CA GLN A 82 32.23 -18.84 -12.16
C GLN A 82 31.18 -19.48 -13.04
N ARG A 83 30.58 -18.68 -13.92
CA ARG A 83 29.72 -19.19 -14.97
C ARG A 83 30.57 -20.00 -15.94
N GLY A 84 31.75 -19.55 -16.37
CA GLY A 84 32.61 -20.30 -17.32
C GLY A 84 33.22 -19.44 -18.44
N GLY A 85 33.17 -18.11 -18.28
CA GLY A 85 33.81 -17.14 -19.17
C GLY A 85 32.81 -16.38 -20.05
N LYS A 86 33.30 -15.31 -20.69
CA LYS A 86 32.47 -14.46 -21.58
C LYS A 86 31.91 -15.29 -22.74
N GLY A 87 30.59 -15.21 -22.96
CA GLY A 87 29.89 -15.88 -24.05
C GLY A 87 29.83 -17.42 -23.96
N LYS A 88 30.36 -18.07 -22.92
CA LYS A 88 30.51 -19.54 -22.84
C LYS A 88 29.73 -20.24 -21.72
N THR A 89 28.85 -19.53 -21.02
CA THR A 89 28.01 -20.17 -20.01
C THR A 89 26.58 -19.76 -20.10
N VAL A 90 25.74 -20.78 -19.99
CA VAL A 90 24.30 -20.67 -19.96
C VAL A 90 23.84 -21.16 -18.60
N THR A 91 23.51 -20.24 -17.69
CA THR A 91 22.72 -20.62 -16.50
C THR A 91 21.32 -21.02 -16.94
N ARG A 92 20.82 -22.15 -16.47
CA ARG A 92 19.60 -22.78 -16.98
C ARG A 92 18.53 -22.92 -15.91
N ALA A 93 17.30 -22.54 -16.26
CA ALA A 93 16.12 -22.82 -15.47
C ALA A 93 15.09 -23.67 -16.22
N LEU A 94 14.45 -24.57 -15.51
CA LEU A 94 13.27 -25.30 -15.98
C LEU A 94 12.02 -24.72 -15.29
N ASP A 95 11.10 -24.15 -16.05
CA ASP A 95 9.82 -23.62 -15.57
C ASP A 95 8.71 -24.67 -15.79
N CYS A 96 8.34 -25.38 -14.73
CA CYS A 96 7.37 -26.48 -14.74
C CYS A 96 5.97 -25.99 -14.39
N GLY A 97 5.00 -26.18 -15.30
CA GLY A 97 3.69 -25.53 -15.18
C GLY A 97 3.78 -24.06 -15.58
N ALA A 98 4.52 -23.78 -16.66
CA ALA A 98 4.91 -22.42 -17.01
C ALA A 98 3.71 -21.50 -17.35
N GLY A 99 2.55 -22.08 -17.69
CA GLY A 99 1.38 -21.34 -18.13
C GLY A 99 1.72 -20.38 -19.26
N ILE A 100 1.35 -19.11 -19.10
CA ILE A 100 1.62 -18.05 -20.09
C ILE A 100 3.03 -17.42 -19.97
N GLY A 101 3.95 -18.03 -19.21
CA GLY A 101 5.36 -17.61 -19.15
C GLY A 101 5.68 -16.47 -18.18
N ARG A 102 4.80 -16.18 -17.20
CA ARG A 102 5.02 -15.11 -16.21
C ARG A 102 6.24 -15.31 -15.33
N VAL A 103 6.42 -16.53 -14.82
CA VAL A 103 7.56 -16.88 -13.95
C VAL A 103 8.84 -16.77 -14.75
N THR A 104 8.84 -17.33 -15.96
CA THR A 104 9.91 -17.14 -16.94
C THR A 104 10.27 -15.67 -17.15
N GLU A 105 9.32 -14.81 -17.51
CA GLU A 105 9.57 -13.40 -17.84
C GLU A 105 10.09 -12.60 -16.64
N HIS A 106 9.38 -12.68 -15.51
CA HIS A 106 9.58 -11.73 -14.42
C HIS A 106 10.50 -12.25 -13.32
N SER A 107 10.73 -13.57 -13.24
CA SER A 107 11.50 -14.19 -12.15
C SER A 107 12.77 -14.90 -12.64
N LEU A 108 12.67 -15.73 -13.69
CA LEU A 108 13.79 -16.57 -14.13
C LEU A 108 14.73 -15.85 -15.10
N LEU A 109 14.25 -15.38 -16.25
CA LEU A 109 15.07 -14.71 -17.27
C LEU A 109 15.87 -13.48 -16.77
N PRO A 110 15.43 -12.72 -15.75
CA PRO A 110 16.27 -11.69 -15.15
C PRO A 110 17.53 -12.23 -14.47
N LEU A 111 17.53 -13.50 -14.04
CA LEU A 111 18.59 -14.13 -13.24
C LEU A 111 19.41 -15.15 -14.03
N VAL A 112 18.73 -15.94 -14.88
CA VAL A 112 19.34 -17.00 -15.69
C VAL A 112 19.37 -16.67 -17.18
N ASP A 113 20.13 -17.44 -17.94
CA ASP A 113 20.39 -17.18 -19.37
C ASP A 113 19.43 -17.99 -20.27
N GLU A 114 19.16 -19.24 -19.92
CA GLU A 114 18.28 -20.13 -20.69
C GLU A 114 17.13 -20.62 -19.80
N VAL A 115 15.90 -20.51 -20.32
CA VAL A 115 14.72 -21.03 -19.63
C VAL A 115 13.97 -22.01 -20.53
N HIS A 116 13.68 -23.19 -20.01
CA HIS A 116 12.82 -24.17 -20.67
C HIS A 116 11.45 -24.15 -20.00
N LEU A 117 10.44 -23.71 -20.73
CA LEU A 117 9.04 -23.72 -20.29
C LEU A 117 8.43 -25.08 -20.60
N VAL A 118 7.90 -25.77 -19.60
CA VAL A 118 7.19 -27.04 -19.75
C VAL A 118 5.75 -26.84 -19.30
N GLU A 119 4.82 -27.05 -20.22
CA GLU A 119 3.40 -26.83 -19.98
C GLU A 119 2.58 -27.78 -20.87
N PRO A 120 1.68 -28.61 -20.31
CA PRO A 120 0.85 -29.51 -21.11
C PRO A 120 -0.22 -28.79 -21.95
N VAL A 121 -0.65 -27.58 -21.58
CA VAL A 121 -1.72 -26.83 -22.26
C VAL A 121 -1.14 -25.94 -23.37
N HIS A 122 -1.25 -26.39 -24.62
CA HIS A 122 -0.56 -25.79 -25.76
C HIS A 122 -0.86 -24.30 -25.97
N LYS A 123 -2.11 -23.87 -25.80
CA LYS A 123 -2.50 -22.46 -25.97
C LYS A 123 -1.81 -21.50 -25.00
N PHE A 124 -1.42 -21.97 -23.81
CA PHE A 124 -0.70 -21.15 -22.84
C PHE A 124 0.74 -20.90 -23.29
N LEU A 125 1.41 -21.92 -23.86
CA LEU A 125 2.73 -21.73 -24.46
C LEU A 125 2.69 -20.87 -25.72
N LEU A 126 1.63 -20.94 -26.52
CA LEU A 126 1.46 -20.01 -27.66
C LEU A 126 1.36 -18.55 -27.20
N GLU A 127 0.61 -18.30 -26.12
CA GLU A 127 0.51 -16.97 -25.53
C GLU A 127 1.87 -16.54 -24.92
N ALA A 128 2.56 -17.44 -24.22
CA ALA A 128 3.92 -17.19 -23.72
C ALA A 128 4.87 -16.84 -24.88
N LYS A 129 4.81 -17.59 -25.98
CA LYS A 129 5.61 -17.34 -27.18
C LYS A 129 5.30 -15.99 -27.79
N ARG A 130 4.02 -15.63 -27.92
CA ARG A 130 3.59 -14.33 -28.42
C ARG A 130 4.15 -13.19 -27.58
N ASN A 131 4.04 -13.30 -26.25
CA ASN A 131 4.50 -12.30 -25.31
C ASN A 131 6.03 -12.25 -25.19
N SER A 132 6.73 -13.35 -25.49
CA SER A 132 8.18 -13.43 -25.39
C SER A 132 8.96 -12.46 -26.26
N CYS A 133 8.35 -11.93 -27.32
CA CYS A 133 8.92 -10.86 -28.14
C CYS A 133 9.05 -9.52 -27.38
N GLU A 134 8.23 -9.33 -26.34
CA GLU A 134 8.18 -8.12 -25.52
C GLU A 134 8.93 -8.25 -24.18
N TRP A 135 9.37 -9.46 -23.83
CA TRP A 135 10.10 -9.72 -22.58
C TRP A 135 11.42 -8.96 -22.56
N LYS A 136 11.55 -7.99 -21.65
CA LYS A 136 12.73 -7.12 -21.53
C LYS A 136 14.06 -7.87 -21.50
N PRO A 137 14.22 -9.01 -20.79
CA PRO A 137 15.48 -9.76 -20.83
C PRO A 137 15.85 -10.27 -22.23
N LEU A 138 14.87 -10.63 -23.07
CA LEU A 138 15.11 -11.09 -24.44
C LEU A 138 15.28 -9.93 -25.44
N GLN A 139 14.97 -8.69 -25.05
CA GLN A 139 15.22 -7.51 -25.89
C GLN A 139 16.67 -6.98 -25.80
N GLN A 140 17.45 -7.48 -24.85
CA GLN A 140 18.86 -7.10 -24.64
C GLN A 140 19.76 -7.64 -25.77
N SER A 141 20.92 -7.01 -25.96
CA SER A 141 22.07 -7.53 -26.73
C SER A 141 23.03 -8.28 -25.79
N GLU A 142 23.92 -9.10 -26.33
CA GLU A 142 24.93 -9.79 -25.51
C GLU A 142 25.74 -8.79 -24.69
N GLU A 143 26.14 -7.66 -25.27
CA GLU A 143 26.87 -6.58 -24.59
C GLU A 143 26.08 -5.86 -23.47
N THR A 144 24.75 -5.85 -23.56
CA THR A 144 23.89 -5.16 -22.56
C THR A 144 23.30 -6.12 -21.52
N SER A 145 23.48 -7.43 -21.72
CA SER A 145 23.17 -8.46 -20.72
C SER A 145 24.12 -8.33 -19.53
N PRO A 146 23.65 -8.43 -18.27
CA PRO A 146 24.47 -8.21 -17.08
C PRO A 146 25.74 -9.07 -16.97
N PHE A 147 25.76 -10.23 -17.63
CA PHE A 147 26.88 -11.17 -17.62
C PHE A 147 27.51 -11.37 -19.00
N HIS A 148 27.18 -10.52 -19.97
CA HIS A 148 27.53 -10.72 -21.38
C HIS A 148 27.18 -12.12 -21.89
N ALA A 149 25.99 -12.60 -21.52
CA ALA A 149 25.52 -13.94 -21.81
C ALA A 149 24.26 -13.89 -22.66
N LYS A 150 24.15 -14.89 -23.53
CA LYS A 150 23.04 -15.01 -24.48
C LYS A 150 21.78 -15.53 -23.79
N LYS A 151 20.64 -14.85 -23.98
CA LYS A 151 19.35 -15.27 -23.41
C LYS A 151 18.47 -16.01 -24.40
N VAL A 152 17.82 -17.09 -23.95
CA VAL A 152 16.92 -17.92 -24.77
C VAL A 152 15.79 -18.53 -23.94
N ALA A 153 14.60 -18.64 -24.54
CA ALA A 153 13.45 -19.35 -24.00
C ALA A 153 13.03 -20.48 -24.95
N TYR A 154 12.97 -21.70 -24.44
CA TYR A 154 12.46 -22.89 -25.14
C TYR A 154 11.08 -23.28 -24.64
N PHE A 155 10.23 -23.79 -25.52
CA PHE A 155 8.84 -24.11 -25.22
C PHE A 155 8.58 -25.60 -25.47
N HIS A 156 8.14 -26.31 -24.43
CA HIS A 156 7.95 -27.76 -24.46
C HIS A 156 6.52 -28.11 -24.06
N THR A 157 5.70 -28.45 -25.06
CA THR A 157 4.32 -28.88 -24.82
C THR A 157 4.29 -30.32 -24.35
N SER A 158 4.41 -30.55 -23.04
CA SER A 158 4.47 -31.90 -22.46
C SER A 158 3.99 -31.91 -21.01
N PRO A 159 3.26 -32.95 -20.57
CA PRO A 159 3.05 -33.19 -19.15
C PRO A 159 4.34 -33.65 -18.48
N LEU A 160 4.53 -33.32 -17.19
CA LEU A 160 5.78 -33.63 -16.46
C LEU A 160 6.09 -35.13 -16.41
N GLN A 161 5.08 -36.01 -16.44
CA GLN A 161 5.25 -37.47 -16.47
C GLN A 161 5.98 -37.99 -17.71
N ARG A 162 6.00 -37.20 -18.80
CA ARG A 162 6.62 -37.57 -20.09
C ARG A 162 7.75 -36.65 -20.49
N PHE A 163 8.10 -35.66 -19.67
CA PHE A 163 9.13 -34.69 -20.00
C PHE A 163 10.53 -35.22 -19.66
N PRO A 164 11.43 -35.40 -20.65
CA PRO A 164 12.79 -35.88 -20.41
C PRO A 164 13.69 -34.76 -19.86
N ILE A 165 13.74 -34.61 -18.53
CA ILE A 165 14.40 -33.47 -17.88
C ILE A 165 15.90 -33.31 -18.20
N SER A 166 16.62 -34.42 -18.46
CA SER A 166 18.04 -34.41 -18.81
C SER A 166 18.29 -34.29 -20.32
N ARG A 167 17.26 -34.46 -21.15
CA ARG A 167 17.31 -34.42 -22.62
C ARG A 167 16.11 -33.65 -23.18
N PRO A 168 15.89 -32.39 -22.77
CA PRO A 168 14.66 -31.67 -23.01
C PRO A 168 14.39 -31.43 -24.51
N TYR A 169 15.41 -31.46 -25.36
CA TYR A 169 15.28 -31.25 -26.80
C TYR A 169 14.62 -32.43 -27.51
N THR A 170 14.61 -33.62 -26.88
CA THR A 170 13.91 -34.82 -27.38
C THR A 170 12.42 -34.83 -27.06
N SER A 171 11.91 -33.85 -26.31
CA SER A 171 10.52 -33.81 -25.86
C SER A 171 9.50 -33.54 -26.99
N VAL A 172 9.95 -32.96 -28.10
CA VAL A 172 9.09 -32.56 -29.23
C VAL A 172 9.10 -33.64 -30.32
N ALA A 173 8.40 -34.75 -30.07
CA ALA A 173 8.24 -35.81 -31.07
C ALA A 173 7.12 -35.53 -32.10
N ASN A 174 6.19 -34.61 -31.78
CA ASN A 174 5.03 -34.32 -32.62
C ASN A 174 5.20 -32.96 -33.32
N ALA A 175 5.31 -32.97 -34.65
CA ALA A 175 5.63 -31.76 -35.45
C ALA A 175 4.60 -30.62 -35.29
N GLU A 176 3.34 -30.96 -34.98
CA GLU A 176 2.25 -29.98 -34.81
C GLU A 176 2.33 -29.15 -33.53
N LEU A 177 3.02 -29.65 -32.50
CA LEU A 177 3.15 -28.98 -31.19
C LEU A 177 4.52 -28.31 -31.01
N LYS A 178 5.32 -28.24 -32.08
CA LYS A 178 6.64 -27.63 -32.06
C LYS A 178 6.53 -26.11 -32.05
N ILE A 179 7.02 -25.49 -30.98
CA ILE A 179 7.13 -24.04 -30.85
C ILE A 179 8.61 -23.67 -30.94
N GLU A 180 8.97 -22.84 -31.92
CA GLU A 180 10.34 -22.38 -32.09
C GLU A 180 10.80 -21.53 -30.89
N PRO A 181 12.06 -21.65 -30.44
CA PRO A 181 12.56 -20.90 -29.30
C PRO A 181 12.55 -19.39 -29.56
N THR A 182 12.47 -18.59 -28.50
CA THR A 182 12.69 -17.14 -28.57
C THR A 182 14.08 -16.84 -28.08
N VAL A 183 14.89 -16.29 -28.96
CA VAL A 183 16.28 -15.91 -28.67
C VAL A 183 16.33 -14.41 -28.52
N MET A 184 17.26 -13.93 -27.69
CA MET A 184 17.52 -12.50 -27.60
C MET A 184 17.82 -11.84 -28.96
N ARG A 185 17.64 -10.53 -29.07
CA ARG A 185 17.82 -9.78 -30.32
C ARG A 185 19.18 -10.07 -30.99
N ASN A 186 19.14 -10.45 -32.27
CA ASN A 186 20.31 -10.82 -33.10
C ASN A 186 21.08 -12.09 -32.66
N GLY A 187 20.54 -12.89 -31.73
CA GLY A 187 21.12 -14.18 -31.36
C GLY A 187 20.68 -15.31 -32.29
N SER A 188 21.56 -16.29 -32.54
CA SER A 188 21.24 -17.56 -33.22
C SER A 188 21.15 -18.69 -32.22
N VAL A 189 20.29 -19.69 -32.44
CA VAL A 189 20.28 -20.92 -31.61
C VAL A 189 21.64 -21.63 -31.78
N THR A 190 22.35 -21.85 -30.67
CA THR A 190 23.62 -22.60 -30.64
C THR A 190 23.34 -24.09 -30.70
N GLU A 191 24.35 -24.89 -31.07
CA GLU A 191 24.26 -26.36 -30.99
C GLU A 191 23.88 -26.79 -29.56
N GLN A 192 22.87 -27.65 -29.48
CA GLN A 192 22.24 -28.08 -28.22
C GLN A 192 23.01 -29.27 -27.66
N GLU A 193 23.74 -29.06 -26.56
CA GLU A 193 24.45 -30.13 -25.85
C GLU A 193 23.52 -30.88 -24.88
N GLU A 194 23.53 -32.21 -24.94
CA GLU A 194 22.87 -33.10 -23.98
C GLU A 194 23.90 -34.02 -23.32
N PRO A 195 23.73 -34.39 -22.02
CA PRO A 195 22.61 -34.07 -21.15
C PRO A 195 22.64 -32.65 -20.58
N VAL A 196 21.46 -32.05 -20.39
CA VAL A 196 21.30 -30.71 -19.81
C VAL A 196 21.39 -30.76 -18.29
N ARG A 197 22.09 -29.77 -17.70
CA ARG A 197 22.17 -29.52 -16.27
C ARG A 197 21.41 -28.25 -15.89
N TRP A 198 20.72 -28.26 -14.75
CA TRP A 198 19.87 -27.16 -14.29
C TRP A 198 20.44 -26.44 -13.07
N ASP A 199 20.43 -25.11 -13.10
CA ASP A 199 20.67 -24.26 -11.93
C ASP A 199 19.40 -24.13 -11.10
N VAL A 200 18.24 -24.04 -11.76
CA VAL A 200 16.93 -23.92 -11.11
C VAL A 200 15.93 -24.85 -11.77
N VAL A 201 15.23 -25.66 -10.99
CA VAL A 201 13.99 -26.35 -11.42
C VAL A 201 12.84 -25.73 -10.65
N TRP A 202 12.07 -24.86 -11.29
CA TRP A 202 10.94 -24.15 -10.68
C TRP A 202 9.64 -24.90 -10.95
N CYS A 203 8.93 -25.28 -9.89
CA CYS A 203 7.65 -25.97 -9.99
C CYS A 203 6.56 -25.11 -9.34
N GLN A 204 5.54 -24.76 -10.11
CA GLN A 204 4.44 -23.96 -9.61
C GLN A 204 3.08 -24.46 -10.10
N TRP A 205 2.18 -24.73 -9.14
CA TRP A 205 0.79 -25.12 -9.38
C TRP A 205 0.63 -26.32 -10.33
N CYS A 206 1.57 -27.27 -10.25
CA CYS A 206 1.63 -28.39 -11.19
C CYS A 206 1.88 -29.73 -10.50
N LEU A 207 2.57 -29.76 -9.35
CA LEU A 207 2.98 -31.01 -8.70
C LEU A 207 1.79 -31.74 -8.05
N GLN A 208 0.74 -31.02 -7.66
CA GLN A 208 -0.48 -31.61 -7.10
C GLN A 208 -1.25 -32.47 -8.11
N HIS A 209 -0.95 -32.33 -9.40
CA HIS A 209 -1.56 -33.13 -10.47
C HIS A 209 -0.78 -34.42 -10.78
N LEU A 210 0.31 -34.71 -10.05
CA LEU A 210 1.09 -35.93 -10.19
C LEU A 210 0.66 -36.99 -9.17
N SER A 211 0.69 -38.27 -9.58
CA SER A 211 0.59 -39.35 -8.60
C SER A 211 1.81 -39.32 -7.69
N GLU A 212 1.72 -39.91 -6.49
CA GLU A 212 2.88 -40.01 -5.60
C GLU A 212 4.10 -40.65 -6.31
N LYS A 213 3.85 -41.69 -7.11
CA LYS A 213 4.89 -42.36 -7.90
C LYS A 213 5.52 -41.41 -8.92
N ASP A 214 4.71 -40.68 -9.68
CA ASP A 214 5.19 -39.77 -10.72
C ASP A 214 5.93 -38.57 -10.13
N LEU A 215 5.43 -38.03 -9.00
CA LEU A 215 6.09 -36.95 -8.27
C LEU A 215 7.47 -37.38 -7.79
N LEU A 216 7.58 -38.57 -7.18
CA LEU A 216 8.87 -39.10 -6.72
C LEU A 216 9.84 -39.35 -7.88
N THR A 217 9.36 -39.88 -9.00
CA THR A 217 10.18 -40.07 -10.20
C THR A 217 10.67 -38.72 -10.73
N PHE A 218 9.76 -37.76 -10.92
CA PHE A 218 10.10 -36.41 -11.40
C PHE A 218 11.13 -35.72 -10.51
N LEU A 219 10.95 -35.74 -9.18
CA LEU A 219 11.88 -35.09 -8.25
C LEU A 219 13.26 -35.76 -8.23
N LYS A 220 13.34 -37.10 -8.38
CA LYS A 220 14.62 -37.82 -8.50
C LYS A 220 15.33 -37.49 -9.80
N ASP A 221 14.59 -37.44 -10.90
CA ASP A 221 15.15 -37.09 -12.21
C ASP A 221 15.62 -35.62 -12.23
N ALA A 222 14.85 -34.72 -11.62
CA ALA A 222 15.22 -33.32 -11.44
C ALA A 222 16.49 -33.19 -10.60
N GLN A 223 16.56 -33.88 -9.44
CA GLN A 223 17.75 -33.89 -8.59
C GLN A 223 18.98 -34.40 -9.35
N ALA A 224 18.85 -35.48 -10.11
CA ALA A 224 19.93 -36.07 -10.90
C ALA A 224 20.42 -35.14 -12.02
N ALA A 225 19.58 -34.21 -12.48
CA ALA A 225 19.87 -33.24 -13.54
C ALA A 225 20.33 -31.86 -13.01
N LEU A 226 20.37 -31.63 -11.70
CA LEU A 226 20.90 -30.36 -11.14
C LEU A 226 22.41 -30.22 -11.42
N GLN A 227 22.87 -28.97 -11.47
CA GLN A 227 24.29 -28.65 -11.44
C GLN A 227 24.92 -29.12 -10.12
N PRO A 228 26.07 -29.81 -10.13
CA PRO A 228 26.74 -30.20 -8.91
C PRO A 228 27.29 -28.96 -8.18
N GLY A 229 27.41 -29.07 -6.86
CA GLY A 229 28.13 -28.08 -6.06
C GLY A 229 29.64 -28.23 -6.22
N SER A 230 30.36 -27.12 -6.09
CA SER A 230 31.82 -27.07 -6.01
C SER A 230 32.22 -26.25 -4.80
N SER A 231 33.12 -26.80 -3.98
CA SER A 231 33.69 -26.14 -2.80
C SER A 231 35.05 -25.49 -3.08
N ASP A 232 35.50 -25.51 -4.33
CA ASP A 232 36.75 -24.87 -4.72
C ASP A 232 36.63 -23.34 -4.55
N ALA A 233 37.65 -22.71 -3.96
CA ALA A 233 37.63 -21.28 -3.66
C ALA A 233 37.55 -20.42 -4.93
N ASP A 234 38.15 -20.90 -6.03
CA ASP A 234 38.17 -20.21 -7.32
C ASP A 234 36.93 -20.53 -8.19
N GLN A 235 36.16 -21.58 -7.84
CA GLN A 235 35.00 -22.07 -8.60
C GLN A 235 33.80 -22.41 -7.70
N PHE A 236 33.61 -21.66 -6.61
CA PHE A 236 32.55 -21.96 -5.65
C PHE A 236 31.17 -21.93 -6.32
N HIS A 237 30.45 -23.05 -6.22
CA HIS A 237 29.11 -23.23 -6.77
C HIS A 237 28.25 -23.97 -5.73
N PRO A 238 27.12 -23.43 -5.26
CA PRO A 238 26.30 -24.07 -4.23
C PRO A 238 25.55 -25.33 -4.73
N GLY A 239 25.57 -25.58 -6.04
CA GLY A 239 24.73 -26.58 -6.71
C GLY A 239 23.41 -25.98 -7.16
N GLY A 240 22.72 -26.67 -8.08
CA GLY A 240 21.38 -26.26 -8.51
C GLY A 240 20.32 -26.48 -7.42
N ALA A 241 19.17 -25.84 -7.56
CA ALA A 241 18.06 -25.95 -6.61
C ALA A 241 16.74 -26.31 -7.29
N ILE A 242 15.92 -27.10 -6.59
CA ILE A 242 14.50 -27.31 -6.93
C ILE A 242 13.68 -26.35 -6.06
N VAL A 243 12.86 -25.52 -6.68
CA VAL A 243 11.95 -24.59 -6.00
C VAL A 243 10.53 -25.06 -6.21
N ILE A 244 9.80 -25.26 -5.11
CA ILE A 244 8.41 -25.71 -5.13
C ILE A 244 7.54 -24.60 -4.54
N LYS A 245 6.65 -24.06 -5.38
CA LYS A 245 5.65 -23.06 -4.99
C LYS A 245 4.26 -23.64 -5.28
N GLU A 246 3.65 -24.22 -4.26
CA GLU A 246 2.32 -24.82 -4.34
C GLU A 246 1.37 -24.11 -3.36
N ASN A 247 0.12 -23.91 -3.78
CA ASN A 247 -0.92 -23.43 -2.87
C ASN A 247 -1.59 -24.66 -2.28
N VAL A 248 -1.30 -24.98 -1.02
CA VAL A 248 -1.87 -26.15 -0.35
C VAL A 248 -2.76 -25.67 0.78
N CYS A 249 -4.07 -25.89 0.65
CA CYS A 249 -5.01 -25.76 1.75
C CYS A 249 -5.30 -27.15 2.32
N ARG A 250 -5.54 -27.24 3.63
CA ARG A 250 -6.11 -28.47 4.21
C ARG A 250 -7.54 -28.62 3.71
N GLU A 251 -8.02 -29.85 3.61
CA GLU A 251 -9.45 -30.13 3.54
C GLU A 251 -9.92 -30.49 4.95
N ASN A 252 -11.23 -30.38 5.18
CA ASN A 252 -11.83 -30.90 6.39
C ASN A 252 -11.74 -32.44 6.40
N SER A 253 -11.94 -33.04 7.58
CA SER A 253 -11.84 -34.50 7.77
C SER A 253 -12.83 -35.31 6.91
N ASP A 254 -13.87 -34.67 6.39
CA ASP A 254 -14.88 -35.21 5.48
C ASP A 254 -14.55 -35.00 3.98
N GLY A 255 -13.41 -34.38 3.67
CA GLY A 255 -12.98 -34.07 2.31
C GLY A 255 -13.62 -32.80 1.72
N SER A 256 -14.37 -32.02 2.51
CA SER A 256 -14.88 -30.72 2.05
C SER A 256 -13.76 -29.67 1.98
N GLU A 257 -13.94 -28.66 1.13
CA GLU A 257 -13.08 -27.47 1.11
C GLU A 257 -12.97 -26.90 2.53
N SER A 258 -11.74 -26.63 2.99
CA SER A 258 -11.54 -25.85 4.21
C SER A 258 -11.10 -24.43 3.83
N THR A 259 -11.79 -23.45 4.40
CA THR A 259 -11.43 -22.04 4.31
C THR A 259 -10.61 -21.69 5.54
N TRP A 260 -9.36 -21.29 5.32
CA TRP A 260 -8.51 -20.73 6.36
C TRP A 260 -8.48 -19.22 6.18
N PHE A 261 -8.93 -18.49 7.20
CA PHE A 261 -8.77 -17.05 7.28
C PHE A 261 -7.51 -16.80 8.12
N ASP A 262 -6.68 -15.87 7.65
CA ASP A 262 -5.51 -15.44 8.40
C ASP A 262 -5.98 -14.70 9.65
N ASP A 263 -5.57 -15.18 10.83
CA ASP A 263 -5.88 -14.54 12.11
C ASP A 263 -5.19 -13.15 12.23
N GLU A 264 -4.29 -12.81 11.30
CA GLU A 264 -3.63 -11.49 11.15
C GLU A 264 -4.46 -10.46 10.34
N ASP A 265 -5.69 -10.75 9.91
CA ASP A 265 -6.57 -9.76 9.27
C ASP A 265 -7.29 -8.87 10.32
N HIS A 266 -6.73 -7.67 10.54
CA HIS A 266 -6.95 -6.84 11.74
C HIS A 266 -8.08 -5.80 11.62
N SER A 267 -9.33 -6.24 11.58
CA SER A 267 -10.48 -5.32 11.79
C SER A 267 -11.34 -5.62 13.01
N VAL A 268 -11.21 -6.82 13.62
CA VAL A 268 -12.06 -7.28 14.74
C VAL A 268 -11.23 -7.73 15.96
N THR A 269 -9.91 -7.89 15.80
CA THR A 269 -9.00 -8.46 16.80
C THR A 269 -8.87 -7.60 18.06
N SER A 270 -9.08 -6.29 18.01
CA SER A 270 -8.87 -5.36 19.15
C SER A 270 -9.89 -5.52 20.28
N ILE A 271 -11.17 -5.66 19.92
CA ILE A 271 -12.25 -5.90 20.89
C ILE A 271 -12.12 -7.33 21.45
N LEU A 272 -11.69 -8.27 20.60
CA LEU A 272 -11.45 -9.65 20.99
C LEU A 272 -10.26 -9.76 21.96
N ALA A 273 -9.10 -9.19 21.64
CA ALA A 273 -7.90 -9.23 22.48
C ALA A 273 -7.99 -8.35 23.74
N GLY A 274 -8.85 -7.32 23.72
CA GLY A 274 -9.07 -6.38 24.80
C GLY A 274 -9.78 -6.98 26.03
N PRO A 275 -10.04 -6.15 27.06
CA PRO A 275 -10.52 -6.61 28.37
C PRO A 275 -11.92 -7.25 28.35
N TYR A 276 -12.67 -7.06 27.27
CA TYR A 276 -14.07 -7.46 27.17
C TYR A 276 -14.29 -8.89 26.67
N VAL A 277 -13.33 -9.51 25.98
CA VAL A 277 -13.49 -10.87 25.42
C VAL A 277 -12.37 -11.80 25.87
N LEU A 278 -11.13 -11.61 25.40
CA LEU A 278 -9.99 -12.50 25.70
C LEU A 278 -9.15 -11.98 26.88
N ASN A 279 -9.23 -10.68 27.19
CA ASN A 279 -8.47 -10.02 28.26
C ASN A 279 -6.96 -10.30 28.20
N TRP A 280 -6.38 -10.31 26.99
CA TRP A 280 -4.94 -10.48 26.80
C TRP A 280 -4.18 -9.19 27.05
N VAL A 281 -4.81 -8.05 26.74
CA VAL A 281 -4.26 -6.71 26.95
C VAL A 281 -5.36 -5.82 27.50
N ASP A 282 -5.12 -5.25 28.68
CA ASP A 282 -6.05 -4.32 29.34
C ASP A 282 -5.34 -2.99 29.68
N PRO A 283 -5.53 -1.93 28.87
CA PRO A 283 -4.95 -0.62 29.14
C PRO A 283 -5.36 -0.02 30.50
N PHE A 284 -6.53 -0.37 31.03
CA PHE A 284 -7.01 0.15 32.31
C PHE A 284 -6.22 -0.39 33.51
N THR A 285 -5.44 -1.47 33.31
CA THR A 285 -4.58 -2.05 34.35
C THR A 285 -3.16 -1.47 34.36
N TRP A 286 -2.78 -0.67 33.35
CA TRP A 286 -1.42 -0.18 33.20
C TRP A 286 -1.04 0.91 34.21
N GLY A 287 -2.01 1.50 34.91
CA GLY A 287 -1.76 2.52 35.92
C GLY A 287 -3.06 3.07 36.50
N SER A 288 -2.98 4.29 37.05
CA SER A 288 -4.17 5.04 37.47
C SER A 288 -4.99 5.52 36.26
N GLU A 289 -6.21 5.99 36.51
CA GLU A 289 -7.04 6.66 35.51
C GLU A 289 -6.30 7.84 34.85
N GLU A 290 -5.62 8.66 35.65
CA GLU A 290 -4.76 9.75 35.18
C GLU A 290 -3.61 9.26 34.28
N THR A 291 -2.99 8.12 34.64
CA THR A 291 -1.93 7.51 33.81
C THR A 291 -2.49 7.06 32.46
N THR A 292 -3.71 6.52 32.44
CA THR A 292 -4.37 6.05 31.22
C THR A 292 -4.71 7.23 30.30
N HIS A 293 -5.20 8.34 30.85
CA HIS A 293 -5.43 9.59 30.12
C HIS A 293 -4.12 10.19 29.57
N GLU A 294 -3.02 10.11 30.33
CA GLU A 294 -1.72 10.59 29.85
C GLU A 294 -1.16 9.72 28.72
N ILE A 295 -1.25 8.40 28.84
CA ILE A 295 -0.86 7.47 27.76
C ILE A 295 -1.71 7.72 26.52
N THR A 296 -3.03 7.84 26.67
CA THR A 296 -3.96 8.11 25.56
C THR A 296 -3.60 9.42 24.86
N TYR A 297 -3.35 10.47 25.64
CA TYR A 297 -2.98 11.79 25.12
C TYR A 297 -1.67 11.74 24.33
N GLN A 298 -0.61 11.18 24.90
CA GLN A 298 0.70 11.15 24.24
C GLN A 298 0.70 10.23 23.02
N LEU A 299 0.00 9.09 23.07
CA LEU A 299 -0.11 8.16 21.95
C LEU A 299 -0.87 8.80 20.79
N ALA A 300 -2.05 9.39 21.04
CA ALA A 300 -2.83 10.07 20.01
C ALA A 300 -2.05 11.26 19.42
N ARG A 301 -1.43 12.07 20.28
CA ARG A 301 -0.60 13.23 19.88
C ARG A 301 0.56 12.84 18.97
N LEU A 302 1.28 11.76 19.30
CA LEU A 302 2.39 11.26 18.48
C LEU A 302 1.92 10.77 17.12
N VAL A 303 0.86 9.96 17.10
CA VAL A 303 0.31 9.35 15.89
C VAL A 303 -0.18 10.43 14.92
N ILE A 304 -1.03 11.35 15.41
CA ILE A 304 -1.56 12.46 14.59
C ILE A 304 -0.42 13.35 14.12
N GLY A 305 0.49 13.76 15.01
CA GLY A 305 1.60 14.67 14.66
C GLY A 305 2.47 14.15 13.52
N VAL A 306 2.78 12.85 13.55
CA VAL A 306 3.52 12.18 12.49
C VAL A 306 2.71 12.12 11.19
N GLN A 307 1.44 11.71 11.27
CA GLN A 307 0.58 11.56 10.10
C GLN A 307 0.25 12.88 9.41
N VAL A 308 -0.03 13.95 10.15
CA VAL A 308 -0.29 15.27 9.55
C VAL A 308 0.98 15.83 8.90
N LEU A 309 2.16 15.56 9.46
CA LEU A 309 3.42 15.95 8.80
C LEU A 309 3.57 15.22 7.46
N PHE A 310 3.39 13.90 7.44
CA PHE A 310 3.47 13.12 6.21
C PHE A 310 2.38 13.49 5.20
N THR A 311 1.16 13.79 5.67
CA THR A 311 0.10 14.35 4.84
C THR A 311 0.55 15.66 4.19
N GLY A 312 1.23 16.53 4.92
CA GLY A 312 1.83 17.75 4.38
C GLY A 312 2.94 17.51 3.36
N ILE A 313 3.75 16.46 3.56
CA ILE A 313 4.82 16.05 2.62
C ILE A 313 4.23 15.52 1.31
N THR A 314 3.15 14.73 1.36
CA THR A 314 2.51 14.12 0.19
C THR A 314 1.82 15.14 -0.71
N LEU A 315 1.48 16.34 -0.21
CA LEU A 315 0.84 17.37 -1.02
C LEU A 315 1.80 17.97 -2.07
N PRO A 316 1.30 18.29 -3.29
CA PRO A 316 2.12 18.91 -4.33
C PRO A 316 2.68 20.29 -3.95
N GLU A 317 3.67 20.75 -4.72
CA GLU A 317 4.32 22.05 -4.50
C GLU A 317 3.29 23.18 -4.27
N LYS A 318 3.43 23.90 -3.15
CA LYS A 318 2.64 25.10 -2.81
C LYS A 318 1.13 24.86 -2.83
N TYR A 319 0.68 23.63 -2.56
CA TYR A 319 -0.72 23.24 -2.73
C TYR A 319 -1.68 24.13 -1.93
N LEU A 320 -1.38 24.38 -0.64
CA LEU A 320 -2.20 25.23 0.23
C LEU A 320 -2.41 26.64 -0.33
N TRP A 321 -1.36 27.22 -0.93
CA TRP A 321 -1.45 28.54 -1.55
C TRP A 321 -2.25 28.52 -2.85
N LYS A 322 -2.03 27.49 -3.69
CA LYS A 322 -2.73 27.30 -4.97
C LYS A 322 -4.23 27.05 -4.79
N LYS A 323 -4.63 26.38 -3.69
CA LYS A 323 -6.02 25.95 -3.43
C LYS A 323 -6.68 26.64 -2.23
N LYS A 324 -6.12 27.75 -1.75
CA LYS A 324 -6.58 28.50 -0.56
C LYS A 324 -8.08 28.79 -0.51
N TYR A 325 -8.73 29.09 -1.64
CA TYR A 325 -10.17 29.38 -1.66
C TYR A 325 -11.01 28.14 -1.35
N SER A 326 -10.68 26.99 -1.95
CA SER A 326 -11.37 25.72 -1.65
C SER A 326 -11.16 25.32 -0.19
N LEU A 327 -9.92 25.45 0.30
CA LEU A 327 -9.58 25.14 1.68
C LEU A 327 -10.29 26.06 2.67
N LEU A 328 -10.41 27.36 2.38
CA LEU A 328 -11.15 28.29 3.23
C LEU A 328 -12.63 27.92 3.33
N VAL A 329 -13.27 27.50 2.24
CA VAL A 329 -14.67 27.05 2.28
C VAL A 329 -14.82 25.79 3.14
N LEU A 330 -13.95 24.80 2.97
CA LEU A 330 -14.00 23.55 3.73
C LEU A 330 -13.67 23.76 5.21
N LEU A 331 -12.56 24.42 5.51
CA LEU A 331 -12.03 24.59 6.87
C LEU A 331 -12.78 25.64 7.69
N LEU A 332 -13.36 26.67 7.06
CA LEU A 332 -14.11 27.69 7.79
C LEU A 332 -15.61 27.45 7.71
N MET A 333 -16.20 27.42 6.52
CA MET A 333 -17.66 27.36 6.38
C MET A 333 -18.22 25.98 6.69
N VAL A 334 -17.69 24.93 6.05
CA VAL A 334 -18.19 23.55 6.24
C VAL A 334 -17.89 23.07 7.64
N MET A 335 -16.67 23.29 8.14
CA MET A 335 -16.28 22.91 9.50
C MET A 335 -17.13 23.60 10.57
N THR A 336 -17.42 24.91 10.44
CA THR A 336 -18.29 25.62 11.40
C THR A 336 -19.73 25.09 11.36
N ALA A 337 -20.26 24.80 10.17
CA ALA A 337 -21.60 24.22 10.04
C ALA A 337 -21.66 22.78 10.60
N ALA A 338 -20.60 22.00 10.38
CA ALA A 338 -20.43 20.66 10.96
C ALA A 338 -20.40 20.69 12.48
N TRP A 339 -19.73 21.68 13.07
CA TRP A 339 -19.66 21.87 14.51
C TRP A 339 -21.04 22.15 15.12
N PHE A 340 -21.77 23.14 14.60
CA PHE A 340 -23.12 23.46 15.09
C PHE A 340 -24.12 22.32 14.87
N THR A 341 -24.08 21.64 13.72
CA THR A 341 -24.98 20.50 13.49
C THR A 341 -24.69 19.34 14.42
N THR A 342 -23.41 19.02 14.64
CA THR A 342 -23.03 17.95 15.57
C THR A 342 -23.44 18.30 17.00
N ALA A 343 -23.25 19.55 17.43
CA ALA A 343 -23.69 20.02 18.74
C ALA A 343 -25.22 19.92 18.90
N LEU A 344 -25.99 20.29 17.88
CA LEU A 344 -27.45 20.16 17.88
C LEU A 344 -27.91 18.70 18.00
N LEU A 345 -27.25 17.79 17.28
CA LEU A 345 -27.55 16.35 17.35
C LEU A 345 -27.21 15.76 18.73
N ILE A 346 -26.06 16.12 19.29
CA ILE A 346 -25.64 15.69 20.64
C ILE A 346 -26.64 16.21 21.68
N TRP A 347 -26.94 17.51 21.66
CA TRP A 347 -27.88 18.15 22.58
C TRP A 347 -29.29 17.57 22.49
N GLY A 348 -29.75 17.21 21.28
CA GLY A 348 -31.08 16.62 21.09
C GLY A 348 -31.21 15.16 21.54
N LEU A 349 -30.12 14.38 21.52
CA LEU A 349 -30.16 12.94 21.80
C LEU A 349 -29.61 12.56 23.18
N ILE A 350 -28.56 13.23 23.64
CA ILE A 350 -27.95 13.00 24.95
C ILE A 350 -28.61 13.93 25.97
N LYS A 351 -29.15 13.35 27.04
CA LYS A 351 -29.86 14.13 28.08
C LYS A 351 -28.89 14.87 28.98
N ASP A 352 -29.42 15.90 29.64
CA ASP A 352 -28.75 16.61 30.74
C ASP A 352 -27.47 17.36 30.34
N LEU A 353 -27.34 17.69 29.05
CA LEU A 353 -26.31 18.60 28.53
C LEU A 353 -26.92 19.95 28.16
N THR A 354 -26.22 21.02 28.50
CA THR A 354 -26.44 22.33 27.90
C THR A 354 -25.94 22.34 26.46
N TYR A 355 -26.47 23.26 25.65
CA TYR A 355 -26.00 23.40 24.26
C TYR A 355 -24.51 23.78 24.19
N LEU A 356 -24.01 24.51 25.19
CA LEU A 356 -22.59 24.90 25.27
C LEU A 356 -21.68 23.70 25.57
N GLU A 357 -22.12 22.80 26.45
CA GLU A 357 -21.44 21.53 26.71
C GLU A 357 -21.45 20.63 25.46
N ALA A 358 -22.57 20.60 24.72
CA ALA A 358 -22.64 19.90 23.45
C ALA A 358 -21.71 20.49 22.38
N LEU A 359 -21.51 21.81 22.35
CA LEU A 359 -20.51 22.47 21.50
C LEU A 359 -19.08 22.05 21.85
N CYS A 360 -18.79 21.86 23.13
CA CYS A 360 -17.49 21.34 23.58
C CYS A 360 -17.25 19.92 23.03
N ILE A 361 -18.23 19.01 23.19
CA ILE A 361 -18.13 17.63 22.67
C ILE A 361 -18.05 17.63 21.13
N ALA A 362 -18.87 18.45 20.46
CA ALA A 362 -18.89 18.55 19.01
C ALA A 362 -17.55 19.01 18.43
N ALA A 363 -16.78 19.83 19.16
CA ALA A 363 -15.47 20.29 18.70
C ALA A 363 -14.49 19.11 18.50
N ALA A 364 -14.60 18.05 19.30
CA ALA A 364 -13.79 16.84 19.13
C ALA A 364 -14.21 15.99 17.93
N VAL A 365 -15.49 16.04 17.53
CA VAL A 365 -16.06 15.23 16.44
C VAL A 365 -15.98 15.94 15.08
N THR A 366 -15.72 17.25 15.09
CA THR A 366 -15.76 18.09 13.87
C THR A 366 -14.57 17.88 12.94
N PRO A 367 -13.30 17.82 13.42
CA PRO A 367 -12.15 17.50 12.58
C PRO A 367 -12.32 16.17 11.85
N THR A 368 -11.77 16.10 10.63
CA THR A 368 -11.72 14.87 9.83
C THR A 368 -10.32 14.33 9.82
N ASP A 369 -10.22 13.03 9.99
CA ASP A 369 -8.98 12.36 10.30
C ASP A 369 -8.14 12.08 9.03
N PRO A 370 -6.87 12.52 8.98
CA PRO A 370 -5.99 12.34 7.84
C PRO A 370 -5.63 10.86 7.62
N VAL A 371 -5.72 10.03 8.65
CA VAL A 371 -5.35 8.61 8.61
C VAL A 371 -6.32 7.82 7.77
N LEU A 372 -7.58 7.90 8.16
CA LEU A 372 -8.68 7.25 7.47
C LEU A 372 -8.87 7.90 6.11
N ALA A 373 -8.65 9.21 5.99
CA ALA A 373 -8.62 9.89 4.69
C ALA A 373 -7.51 9.36 3.77
N ASN A 374 -6.30 9.13 4.28
CA ASN A 374 -5.20 8.60 3.47
C ASN A 374 -5.54 7.20 2.94
N SER A 375 -6.14 6.33 3.75
CA SER A 375 -6.53 4.97 3.33
C SER A 375 -7.53 4.92 2.17
N ILE A 376 -8.30 6.00 1.94
CA ILE A 376 -9.33 6.09 0.90
C ILE A 376 -8.93 6.99 -0.27
N THR A 377 -7.93 7.87 -0.09
CA THR A 377 -7.39 8.73 -1.14
C THR A 377 -6.11 8.17 -1.74
N SER A 378 -5.51 7.20 -1.08
CA SER A 378 -4.28 6.53 -1.51
C SER A 378 -4.58 5.05 -1.79
N GLY A 379 -3.72 4.44 -2.60
CA GLY A 379 -3.95 3.10 -3.11
C GLY A 379 -4.75 3.06 -4.42
N ARG A 380 -4.74 1.88 -5.06
CA ARG A 380 -5.12 1.76 -6.47
C ARG A 380 -6.60 1.99 -6.75
N PHE A 381 -7.48 1.67 -5.80
CA PHE A 381 -8.91 1.98 -5.93
C PHE A 381 -9.13 3.48 -6.08
N ALA A 382 -8.51 4.27 -5.20
CA ALA A 382 -8.64 5.73 -5.19
C ALA A 382 -8.04 6.33 -6.46
N GLU A 383 -6.85 5.86 -6.87
CA GLU A 383 -6.18 6.33 -8.08
C GLU A 383 -6.95 6.08 -9.37
N GLU A 384 -7.66 4.95 -9.46
CA GLU A 384 -8.43 4.57 -10.64
C GLU A 384 -9.82 5.23 -10.69
N HIS A 385 -10.46 5.43 -9.53
CA HIS A 385 -11.87 5.83 -9.46
C HIS A 385 -12.09 7.29 -9.01
N VAL A 386 -11.07 7.94 -8.44
CA VAL A 386 -11.19 9.28 -7.85
C VAL A 386 -10.15 10.20 -8.47
N GLU A 387 -10.62 11.31 -9.04
CA GLU A 387 -9.71 12.31 -9.62
C GLU A 387 -8.69 12.81 -8.58
N GLU A 388 -7.44 12.93 -9.01
CA GLU A 388 -6.31 13.42 -8.21
C GLU A 388 -6.62 14.74 -7.47
N ARG A 389 -7.34 15.66 -8.12
CA ARG A 389 -7.75 16.94 -7.52
C ARG A 389 -8.59 16.76 -6.26
N VAL A 390 -9.46 15.74 -6.22
CA VAL A 390 -10.36 15.43 -5.11
C VAL A 390 -9.58 14.74 -3.99
N ARG A 391 -8.66 13.84 -4.34
CA ARG A 391 -7.77 13.16 -3.40
C ARG A 391 -6.91 14.17 -2.64
N HIS A 392 -6.22 15.07 -3.35
CA HIS A 392 -5.37 16.08 -2.74
C HIS A 392 -6.12 17.10 -1.87
N ILE A 393 -7.36 17.49 -2.23
CA ILE A 393 -8.12 18.45 -1.41
C ILE A 393 -8.63 17.81 -0.11
N ILE A 394 -9.04 16.53 -0.14
CA ILE A 394 -9.46 15.78 1.06
C ILE A 394 -8.28 15.59 2.01
N LEU A 395 -7.09 15.24 1.48
CA LEU A 395 -5.86 15.14 2.26
C LEU A 395 -5.47 16.50 2.87
N ALA A 396 -5.51 17.57 2.07
CA ALA A 396 -5.15 18.90 2.55
C ALA A 396 -6.14 19.45 3.60
N GLU A 397 -7.42 19.15 3.47
CA GLU A 397 -8.44 19.46 4.49
C GLU A 397 -8.16 18.69 5.78
N SER A 398 -7.99 17.37 5.68
CA SER A 398 -7.82 16.48 6.84
C SER A 398 -6.50 16.67 7.58
N GLY A 399 -5.45 17.13 6.91
CA GLY A 399 -4.20 17.49 7.58
C GLY A 399 -4.27 18.84 8.31
N ALA A 400 -5.09 19.78 7.81
CA ALA A 400 -5.19 21.13 8.38
C ALA A 400 -6.23 21.24 9.50
N ASN A 401 -7.31 20.47 9.42
CA ASN A 401 -8.46 20.60 10.33
C ASN A 401 -8.20 20.06 11.75
N ASP A 402 -7.30 19.10 11.93
CA ASP A 402 -6.93 18.57 13.24
C ASP A 402 -6.25 19.64 14.10
N GLY A 403 -5.52 20.58 13.48
CA GLY A 403 -5.02 21.79 14.16
C GLY A 403 -6.09 22.89 14.29
N LEU A 404 -6.93 23.06 13.27
CA LEU A 404 -7.97 24.10 13.26
C LEU A 404 -9.23 23.75 14.07
N GLY A 405 -9.24 22.64 14.81
CA GLY A 405 -10.30 22.32 15.76
C GLY A 405 -10.21 23.10 17.08
N PHE A 406 -9.01 23.58 17.47
CA PHE A 406 -8.77 24.35 18.69
C PHE A 406 -9.66 25.60 18.83
N PRO A 407 -9.90 26.42 17.80
CA PRO A 407 -10.85 27.52 17.82
C PRO A 407 -12.23 27.11 18.35
N PHE A 408 -12.75 25.97 17.91
CA PHE A 408 -14.07 25.49 18.31
C PHE A 408 -14.08 24.96 19.75
N LEU A 409 -13.07 24.17 20.11
CA LEU A 409 -12.95 23.61 21.46
C LEU A 409 -12.76 24.72 22.51
N PHE A 410 -11.76 25.58 22.32
CA PHE A 410 -11.43 26.63 23.29
C PHE A 410 -12.50 27.73 23.36
N MET A 411 -13.24 27.99 22.29
CA MET A 411 -14.41 28.88 22.37
C MET A 411 -15.45 28.32 23.34
N ALA A 412 -15.77 27.02 23.23
CA ALA A 412 -16.70 26.38 24.15
C ALA A 412 -16.15 26.36 25.59
N VAL A 413 -14.87 26.00 25.77
CA VAL A 413 -14.22 25.92 27.09
C VAL A 413 -14.14 27.29 27.78
N TYR A 414 -13.75 28.36 27.10
CA TYR A 414 -13.66 29.70 27.71
C TYR A 414 -15.04 30.23 28.07
N LEU A 415 -16.06 29.99 27.24
CA LEU A 415 -17.43 30.31 27.61
C LEU A 415 -17.94 29.47 28.79
N LEU A 416 -17.53 28.20 28.90
CA LEU A 416 -17.85 27.34 30.05
C LEU A 416 -17.15 27.81 31.32
N ALA A 417 -15.95 28.36 31.25
CA ALA A 417 -15.16 28.80 32.41
C ALA A 417 -15.74 30.03 33.14
N ARG A 418 -16.77 30.67 32.60
CA ARG A 418 -17.35 31.92 33.12
C ARG A 418 -18.11 31.81 34.46
N THR A 419 -18.08 30.70 35.18
CA THR A 419 -18.87 30.57 36.42
C THR A 419 -18.05 30.79 37.69
N HIS A 420 -18.50 31.80 38.45
CA HIS A 420 -18.45 31.96 39.91
C HIS A 420 -17.18 32.48 40.61
N THR A 421 -15.98 32.47 40.03
CA THR A 421 -14.80 33.11 40.69
C THR A 421 -14.27 34.36 40.01
N ASP A 422 -14.47 34.53 38.70
CA ASP A 422 -14.09 35.75 37.98
C ASP A 422 -15.30 36.69 37.86
N LEU A 423 -15.62 37.35 38.98
CA LEU A 423 -16.44 38.56 39.00
C LEU A 423 -15.71 39.67 38.22
N GLY A 424 -15.82 39.70 36.88
CA GLY A 424 -15.21 40.81 36.13
C GLY A 424 -15.30 40.84 34.61
N GLU A 425 -15.41 39.72 33.90
CA GLU A 425 -15.13 39.74 32.46
C GLU A 425 -16.39 39.55 31.59
N SER A 426 -16.64 40.51 30.72
CA SER A 426 -17.75 40.50 29.78
C SER A 426 -17.59 39.35 28.78
N VAL A 427 -18.68 38.96 28.10
CA VAL A 427 -18.59 38.00 26.97
C VAL A 427 -17.53 38.46 25.95
N GLY A 428 -17.37 39.78 25.77
CA GLY A 428 -16.40 40.37 24.87
C GLY A 428 -14.95 40.11 25.29
N ASP A 429 -14.66 40.12 26.58
CA ASP A 429 -13.31 39.90 27.10
C ASP A 429 -12.87 38.45 26.90
N GLU A 430 -13.77 37.49 27.12
CA GLU A 430 -13.50 36.07 26.85
C GLU A 430 -13.36 35.77 25.36
N ILE A 431 -14.16 36.42 24.50
CA ILE A 431 -13.99 36.33 23.04
C ILE A 431 -12.65 36.94 22.63
N TRP A 432 -12.23 38.03 23.26
CA TRP A 432 -10.94 38.66 22.98
C TRP A 432 -9.77 37.79 23.44
N ARG A 433 -9.87 37.20 24.63
CA ARG A 433 -8.91 36.22 25.15
C ARG A 433 -8.83 35.00 24.24
N TRP A 434 -9.96 34.46 23.79
CA TRP A 434 -10.01 33.40 22.77
C TRP A 434 -9.30 33.82 21.49
N PHE A 435 -9.59 35.01 20.96
CA PHE A 435 -9.00 35.49 19.72
C PHE A 435 -7.47 35.61 19.85
N TYR A 436 -6.98 36.23 20.92
CA TYR A 436 -5.56 36.39 21.14
C TYR A 436 -4.85 35.06 21.46
N SER A 437 -5.36 34.28 22.41
CA SER A 437 -4.72 33.05 22.86
C SER A 437 -4.81 31.90 21.85
N VAL A 438 -5.90 31.79 21.09
CA VAL A 438 -6.11 30.67 20.17
C VAL A 438 -5.72 31.05 18.74
N ILE A 439 -6.28 32.13 18.19
CA ILE A 439 -6.04 32.49 16.78
C ILE A 439 -4.63 33.06 16.59
N ILE A 440 -4.21 33.99 17.43
CA ILE A 440 -2.89 34.63 17.30
C ILE A 440 -1.80 33.74 17.92
N TYR A 441 -1.94 33.33 19.18
CA TYR A 441 -0.87 32.64 19.88
C TYR A 441 -0.74 31.16 19.52
N GLN A 442 -1.83 30.38 19.42
CA GLN A 442 -1.71 28.96 19.06
C GLN A 442 -1.64 28.75 17.54
N ILE A 443 -2.56 29.31 16.77
CA ILE A 443 -2.63 29.01 15.32
C ILE A 443 -1.58 29.76 14.52
N LEU A 444 -1.54 31.09 14.62
CA LEU A 444 -0.62 31.89 13.79
C LEU A 444 0.84 31.59 14.13
N LEU A 445 1.19 31.50 15.43
CA LEU A 445 2.54 31.10 15.84
C LEU A 445 2.90 29.70 15.34
N SER A 446 1.98 28.73 15.44
CA SER A 446 2.18 27.39 14.93
C SER A 446 2.46 27.38 13.42
N CYS A 447 1.71 28.16 12.64
CA CYS A 447 1.92 28.27 11.20
C CYS A 447 3.29 28.88 10.88
N VAL A 448 3.69 29.95 11.59
CA VAL A 448 5.00 30.59 11.41
C VAL A 448 6.13 29.63 11.81
N TYR A 449 5.98 28.96 12.95
CA TYR A 449 6.96 28.03 13.49
C TYR A 449 7.14 26.80 12.59
N GLY A 450 6.05 26.15 12.20
CA GLY A 450 6.05 25.03 11.28
C GLY A 450 6.67 25.41 9.93
N ALA A 451 6.30 26.56 9.38
CA ALA A 451 6.87 27.05 8.11
C ALA A 451 8.39 27.27 8.20
N LEU A 452 8.86 27.84 9.31
CA LEU A 452 10.28 28.03 9.61
C LEU A 452 11.00 26.68 9.73
N MET A 453 10.46 25.75 10.52
CA MET A 453 11.07 24.44 10.74
C MET A 453 11.17 23.63 9.45
N GLY A 454 10.09 23.56 8.66
CA GLY A 454 10.11 22.89 7.35
C GLY A 454 11.08 23.55 6.36
N PHE A 455 11.22 24.87 6.38
CA PHE A 455 12.19 25.58 5.55
C PHE A 455 13.64 25.25 5.94
N VAL A 456 13.96 25.32 7.24
CA VAL A 456 15.28 24.99 7.77
C VAL A 456 15.63 23.54 7.48
N ALA A 457 14.70 22.62 7.75
CA ALA A 457 14.87 21.19 7.53
C ALA A 457 15.16 20.86 6.07
N ARG A 458 14.43 21.50 5.13
CA ARG A 458 14.68 21.33 3.69
C ARG A 458 16.07 21.82 3.29
N LYS A 459 16.49 22.98 3.79
CA LYS A 459 17.82 23.53 3.49
C LYS A 459 18.92 22.67 4.08
N ALA A 460 18.76 22.20 5.31
CA ALA A 460 19.70 21.31 5.98
C ALA A 460 19.82 19.97 5.22
N LEU A 461 18.71 19.36 4.83
CA LEU A 461 18.72 18.10 4.08
C LEU A 461 19.38 18.26 2.71
N ARG A 462 19.09 19.35 1.97
CA ARG A 462 19.77 19.63 0.69
C ARG A 462 21.26 19.82 0.86
N TRP A 463 21.67 20.55 1.90
CA TRP A 463 23.08 20.73 2.21
C TRP A 463 23.77 19.39 2.52
N ALA A 464 23.15 18.56 3.37
CA ALA A 464 23.67 17.23 3.69
C ALA A 464 23.75 16.32 2.46
N ALA A 465 22.71 16.30 1.61
CA ALA A 465 22.67 15.51 0.39
C ALA A 465 23.74 15.98 -0.63
N TYR A 466 23.93 17.30 -0.78
CA TYR A 466 24.95 17.87 -1.65
C TYR A 466 26.36 17.46 -1.21
N HIS A 467 26.61 17.44 0.09
CA HIS A 467 27.89 17.03 0.68
C HIS A 467 28.02 15.51 0.89
N LYS A 468 27.09 14.71 0.39
CA LYS A 468 27.08 13.23 0.52
C LYS A 468 27.09 12.74 1.98
N LEU A 469 26.53 13.52 2.90
CA LEU A 469 26.52 13.21 4.33
C LEU A 469 25.34 12.31 4.76
N ILE A 470 24.43 11.98 3.84
CA ILE A 470 23.22 11.19 4.11
C ILE A 470 23.11 10.02 3.14
N ASP A 471 22.80 8.85 3.67
CA ASP A 471 22.45 7.63 2.94
C ASP A 471 20.92 7.53 2.75
N MET A 472 20.48 6.61 1.89
CA MET A 472 19.05 6.47 1.54
C MET A 472 18.18 6.10 2.76
N SER A 473 18.68 5.27 3.68
CA SER A 473 17.91 4.86 4.87
C SER A 473 17.60 6.05 5.80
N ASN A 474 18.60 6.92 6.00
CA ASN A 474 18.45 8.12 6.82
C ASN A 474 17.66 9.23 6.10
N PHE A 475 17.68 9.25 4.76
CA PHE A 475 16.90 10.18 3.96
C PHE A 475 15.39 10.03 4.21
N PHE A 476 14.86 8.80 4.22
CA PHE A 476 13.44 8.55 4.46
C PHE A 476 13.04 8.73 5.93
N SER A 477 13.94 8.40 6.86
CA SER A 477 13.75 8.60 8.30
C SER A 477 13.69 10.08 8.70
N TYR A 478 14.15 10.99 7.83
CA TYR A 478 14.21 12.42 8.11
C TYR A 478 12.82 13.06 8.34
N GLY A 479 11.79 12.62 7.60
CA GLY A 479 10.42 13.10 7.82
C GLY A 479 9.90 12.77 9.21
N PHE A 480 10.12 11.52 9.66
CA PHE A 480 9.75 11.09 11.01
C PHE A 480 10.51 11.86 12.10
N ALA A 481 11.82 12.06 11.92
CA ALA A 481 12.62 12.86 12.85
C ALA A 481 12.14 14.31 12.90
N LEU A 482 11.75 14.91 11.76
CA LEU A 482 11.19 16.26 11.70
C LEU A 482 9.84 16.35 12.43
N ALA A 483 8.99 15.32 12.32
CA ALA A 483 7.73 15.26 13.07
C ALA A 483 7.98 15.24 14.58
N MET A 484 8.81 14.30 15.05
CA MET A 484 9.14 14.19 16.47
C MET A 484 9.79 15.47 17.02
N PHE A 485 10.71 16.06 16.25
CA PHE A 485 11.35 17.32 16.62
C PHE A 485 10.33 18.45 16.73
N THR A 486 9.51 18.66 15.68
CA THR A 486 8.52 19.74 15.63
C THR A 486 7.46 19.58 16.71
N LEU A 487 6.97 18.36 16.94
CA LEU A 487 5.99 18.04 17.98
C LEU A 487 6.53 18.36 19.38
N GLY A 488 7.77 17.96 19.65
CA GLY A 488 8.44 18.22 20.93
C GLY A 488 8.66 19.72 21.16
N THR A 489 9.25 20.43 20.20
CA THR A 489 9.61 21.84 20.36
C THR A 489 8.41 22.78 20.30
N ALA A 490 7.44 22.54 19.42
CA ALA A 490 6.21 23.32 19.38
C ALA A 490 5.42 23.17 20.68
N GLY A 491 5.37 21.95 21.24
CA GLY A 491 4.79 21.70 22.56
C GLY A 491 5.47 22.49 23.68
N LEU A 492 6.79 22.66 23.65
CA LEU A 492 7.52 23.49 24.61
C LEU A 492 7.16 24.98 24.52
N PHE A 493 6.87 25.47 23.31
CA PHE A 493 6.39 26.84 23.11
C PHE A 493 4.91 27.01 23.49
N GLY A 494 4.18 25.94 23.82
CA GLY A 494 2.75 26.00 24.14
C GLY A 494 1.87 26.38 22.94
N THR A 495 2.40 26.24 21.72
CA THR A 495 1.66 26.45 20.47
C THR A 495 1.01 25.15 20.01
N ASP A 496 0.12 25.22 19.02
CA ASP A 496 -0.45 24.01 18.41
C ASP A 496 0.64 23.25 17.64
N ASP A 497 1.04 22.12 18.18
CA ASP A 497 2.14 21.31 17.66
C ASP A 497 1.71 20.38 16.52
N ILE A 498 0.44 19.98 16.47
CA ILE A 498 -0.15 19.21 15.36
C ILE A 498 -0.20 20.08 14.10
N LEU A 499 -0.75 21.30 14.20
CA LEU A 499 -0.75 22.23 13.09
C LEU A 499 0.68 22.59 12.64
N ALA A 500 1.62 22.69 13.58
CA ALA A 500 3.00 23.01 13.27
C ALA A 500 3.64 21.88 12.44
N CYS A 501 3.35 20.63 12.77
CA CYS A 501 3.78 19.45 12.01
C CYS A 501 3.21 19.45 10.58
N PHE A 502 1.92 19.72 10.40
CA PHE A 502 1.30 19.81 9.07
C PHE A 502 1.95 20.90 8.21
N VAL A 503 2.13 22.10 8.78
CA VAL A 503 2.73 23.23 8.06
C VAL A 503 4.22 23.00 7.80
N ALA A 504 4.93 22.33 8.72
CA ALA A 504 6.32 21.91 8.52
C ALA A 504 6.45 20.94 7.34
N GLY A 505 5.59 19.93 7.24
CA GLY A 505 5.56 19.00 6.10
C GLY A 505 5.37 19.72 4.76
N ASN A 506 4.39 20.63 4.68
CA ASN A 506 4.14 21.43 3.47
C ASN A 506 5.29 22.37 3.11
N SER A 507 5.92 23.02 4.11
CA SER A 507 7.06 23.91 3.88
C SER A 507 8.34 23.16 3.48
N PHE A 508 8.46 21.93 3.99
CA PHE A 508 9.56 21.01 3.69
C PHE A 508 9.53 20.53 2.23
N THR A 509 8.36 20.30 1.65
CA THR A 509 8.18 19.88 0.25
C THR A 509 7.84 21.02 -0.71
N TRP A 510 8.09 22.28 -0.33
CA TRP A 510 7.73 23.47 -1.11
C TRP A 510 8.38 23.58 -2.52
N ASP A 511 9.31 22.71 -2.88
CA ASP A 511 9.88 22.61 -4.23
C ASP A 511 9.82 21.19 -4.82
N ASP A 512 9.01 20.30 -4.23
CA ASP A 512 8.77 18.91 -4.61
C ASP A 512 10.00 17.97 -4.67
N TRP A 513 11.22 18.48 -4.45
CA TRP A 513 12.46 17.70 -4.60
C TRP A 513 12.54 16.46 -3.70
N PHE A 514 12.03 16.57 -2.47
CA PHE A 514 11.97 15.48 -1.50
C PHE A 514 10.80 14.54 -1.78
N ARG A 515 9.60 15.09 -2.01
CA ARG A 515 8.37 14.33 -2.29
C ARG A 515 8.54 13.36 -3.45
N LEU A 516 9.11 13.83 -4.56
CA LEU A 516 9.36 13.02 -5.75
C LEU A 516 10.35 11.86 -5.51
N ARG A 517 11.30 12.01 -4.59
CA ARG A 517 12.23 10.93 -4.20
C ARG A 517 11.59 9.94 -3.22
N GLN A 518 10.64 10.41 -2.41
CA GLN A 518 9.90 9.58 -1.48
C GLN A 518 8.85 8.71 -2.18
N GLU A 519 8.24 9.18 -3.28
CA GLU A 519 7.31 8.39 -4.10
C GLU A 519 7.91 7.06 -4.62
N GLU A 520 9.24 6.94 -4.67
CA GLU A 520 9.93 5.72 -5.10
C GLU A 520 10.13 4.68 -3.98
N THR A 521 9.69 4.95 -2.73
CA THR A 521 9.94 4.09 -1.57
C THR A 521 8.73 3.97 -0.64
N ASP A 522 8.42 2.74 -0.21
CA ASP A 522 7.22 2.41 0.57
C ASP A 522 7.37 2.68 2.09
N PHE A 523 8.40 3.43 2.53
CA PHE A 523 8.69 3.62 3.96
C PHE A 523 7.56 4.35 4.71
N GLN A 524 6.95 5.37 4.08
CA GLN A 524 5.82 6.09 4.65
C GLN A 524 4.61 5.17 4.84
N GLU A 525 4.32 4.29 3.87
CA GLU A 525 3.19 3.37 3.93
C GLU A 525 3.35 2.36 5.07
N ILE A 526 4.56 1.84 5.29
CA ILE A 526 4.86 0.93 6.40
C ILE A 526 4.67 1.63 7.75
N LEU A 527 5.17 2.86 7.88
CA LEU A 527 5.05 3.65 9.10
C LEU A 527 3.58 3.97 9.40
N ASP A 528 2.84 4.41 8.39
CA ASP A 528 1.40 4.67 8.48
C ASP A 528 0.66 3.40 8.92
N MET A 529 0.89 2.26 8.25
CA MET A 529 0.27 0.99 8.62
C MET A 529 0.54 0.60 10.09
N LEU A 530 1.80 0.72 10.54
CA LEU A 530 2.19 0.37 11.90
C LEU A 530 1.50 1.27 12.94
N LEU A 531 1.55 2.59 12.77
CA LEU A 531 0.96 3.54 13.71
C LEU A 531 -0.58 3.44 13.73
N ASN A 532 -1.20 3.26 12.57
CA ASN A 532 -2.65 3.12 12.44
C ASN A 532 -3.17 1.87 13.13
N THR A 533 -2.48 0.74 12.90
CA THR A 533 -2.87 -0.52 13.52
C THR A 533 -2.75 -0.40 15.04
N ALA A 534 -1.63 0.14 15.55
CA ALA A 534 -1.41 0.32 16.99
C ALA A 534 -2.48 1.22 17.64
N ILE A 535 -2.79 2.37 17.05
CA ILE A 535 -3.75 3.31 17.64
C ILE A 535 -5.19 2.81 17.57
N PHE A 536 -5.62 2.21 16.45
CA PHE A 536 -6.99 1.70 16.34
C PHE A 536 -7.19 0.44 17.19
N MET A 537 -6.14 -0.35 17.39
CA MET A 537 -6.15 -1.40 18.42
C MET A 537 -6.35 -0.82 19.81
N TYR A 538 -5.57 0.21 20.16
CA TYR A 538 -5.69 0.88 21.45
C TYR A 538 -7.09 1.51 21.66
N ILE A 539 -7.60 2.25 20.67
CA ILE A 539 -8.94 2.85 20.69
C ILE A 539 -10.00 1.77 20.92
N GLY A 540 -9.91 0.64 20.22
CA GLY A 540 -10.84 -0.48 20.39
C GLY A 540 -10.87 -1.07 21.80
N MET A 541 -9.75 -0.99 22.53
CA MET A 541 -9.63 -1.47 23.92
C MET A 541 -10.21 -0.49 24.94
N ILE A 542 -10.11 0.83 24.70
CA ILE A 542 -10.54 1.87 25.65
C ILE A 542 -12.03 2.24 25.53
N ILE A 543 -12.76 1.72 24.54
CA ILE A 543 -14.20 2.02 24.38
C ILE A 543 -14.97 1.60 25.64
N PRO A 544 -15.70 2.52 26.31
CA PRO A 544 -16.42 2.22 27.55
C PRO A 544 -17.80 1.62 27.24
N TRP A 545 -17.85 0.35 26.83
CA TRP A 545 -19.10 -0.31 26.41
C TRP A 545 -20.22 -0.29 27.46
N ARG A 546 -19.86 -0.26 28.75
CA ARG A 546 -20.81 -0.23 29.87
C ARG A 546 -21.57 1.11 29.95
N ASP A 547 -20.93 2.21 29.56
CA ASP A 547 -21.49 3.56 29.68
C ASP A 547 -22.62 3.81 28.67
N TYR A 548 -22.62 3.12 27.54
CA TYR A 548 -23.68 3.27 26.53
C TYR A 548 -25.06 2.80 27.00
N SER A 549 -25.10 2.00 28.08
CA SER A 549 -26.35 1.58 28.72
C SER A 549 -26.58 2.27 30.08
N ASN A 550 -25.74 3.23 30.44
CA ASN A 550 -25.80 3.90 31.74
C ASN A 550 -26.76 5.11 31.69
N MET A 551 -27.91 4.95 32.37
CA MET A 551 -28.92 6.00 32.45
C MET A 551 -28.52 7.20 33.32
N GLU A 552 -27.56 7.03 34.24
CA GLU A 552 -27.11 8.10 35.15
C GLU A 552 -26.35 9.21 34.42
N ILE A 553 -25.67 8.86 33.33
CA ILE A 553 -24.99 9.83 32.45
C ILE A 553 -25.86 10.27 31.27
N GLY A 554 -27.18 9.97 31.30
CA GLY A 554 -28.13 10.36 30.26
C GLY A 554 -27.99 9.59 28.94
N MET A 555 -27.26 8.47 28.94
CA MET A 555 -27.02 7.63 27.76
C MET A 555 -27.99 6.46 27.65
N ASN A 556 -28.32 6.12 26.41
CA ASN A 556 -29.13 4.94 26.09
C ASN A 556 -28.64 4.39 24.75
N GLY A 557 -28.39 3.08 24.67
CA GLY A 557 -27.68 2.47 23.55
C GLY A 557 -28.29 2.80 22.19
N TRP A 558 -29.62 2.79 22.06
CA TRP A 558 -30.28 3.13 20.79
C TRP A 558 -30.09 4.60 20.40
N ARG A 559 -30.05 5.53 21.37
CA ARG A 559 -29.84 6.96 21.11
C ARG A 559 -28.44 7.24 20.62
N VAL A 560 -27.47 6.53 21.19
CA VAL A 560 -26.06 6.61 20.80
C VAL A 560 -25.86 6.06 19.38
N VAL A 561 -26.50 4.94 19.04
CA VAL A 561 -26.51 4.39 17.66
C VAL A 561 -27.14 5.37 16.68
N VAL A 562 -28.31 5.93 17.01
CA VAL A 562 -28.98 6.94 16.17
C VAL A 562 -28.11 8.19 16.01
N LEU A 563 -27.45 8.63 17.09
CA LEU A 563 -26.49 9.74 17.05
C LEU A 563 -25.37 9.44 16.06
N GLY A 564 -24.74 8.27 16.13
CA GLY A 564 -23.68 7.86 15.20
C GLY A 564 -24.13 7.92 13.74
N ILE A 565 -25.31 7.36 13.43
CA ILE A 565 -25.89 7.40 12.07
C ILE A 565 -26.12 8.84 11.60
N LEU A 566 -26.75 9.66 12.44
CA LEU A 566 -27.06 11.05 12.08
C LEU A 566 -25.81 11.89 11.93
N VAL A 567 -24.79 11.68 12.77
CA VAL A 567 -23.51 12.38 12.66
C VAL A 567 -22.82 12.02 11.34
N ILE A 568 -22.79 10.76 10.93
CA ILE A 568 -22.21 10.36 9.63
C ILE A 568 -22.96 11.03 8.47
N LEU A 569 -24.30 11.05 8.52
CA LEU A 569 -25.13 11.56 7.43
C LEU A 569 -25.18 13.09 7.34
N PHE A 570 -25.24 13.80 8.48
CA PHE A 570 -25.59 15.22 8.52
C PHE A 570 -24.46 16.15 8.92
N ARG A 571 -23.41 15.65 9.59
CA ARG A 571 -22.28 16.49 10.02
C ARG A 571 -21.58 17.17 8.85
N ARG A 572 -21.42 16.47 7.71
CA ARG A 572 -20.55 16.96 6.62
C ARG A 572 -21.19 16.95 5.24
N LEU A 573 -21.77 15.82 4.82
CA LEU A 573 -22.31 15.64 3.47
C LEU A 573 -23.27 16.77 3.01
N PRO A 574 -24.26 17.21 3.81
CA PRO A 574 -25.19 18.27 3.37
C PRO A 574 -24.49 19.60 3.12
N TRP A 575 -23.48 19.91 3.94
CA TRP A 575 -22.78 21.19 3.88
C TRP A 575 -21.80 21.26 2.72
N VAL A 576 -21.09 20.17 2.42
CA VAL A 576 -20.26 20.09 1.20
C VAL A 576 -21.15 20.15 -0.05
N MET A 577 -22.30 19.47 -0.05
CA MET A 577 -23.27 19.52 -1.14
C MET A 577 -23.93 20.89 -1.30
N LEU A 578 -23.99 21.71 -0.24
CA LEU A 578 -24.48 23.08 -0.31
C LEU A 578 -23.41 24.03 -0.86
N THR A 579 -22.15 23.82 -0.49
CA THR A 579 -21.03 24.73 -0.81
C THR A 579 -20.20 24.31 -2.03
N TYR A 580 -20.49 23.17 -2.68
CA TYR A 580 -19.66 22.70 -3.81
C TYR A 580 -19.58 23.71 -4.97
N ARG A 581 -20.65 24.47 -5.23
CA ARG A 581 -20.66 25.49 -6.30
C ARG A 581 -19.68 26.64 -6.07
N ILE A 582 -19.35 26.92 -4.80
CA ILE A 582 -18.37 27.93 -4.42
C ILE A 582 -17.00 27.33 -4.11
N THR A 583 -16.85 25.99 -4.23
CA THR A 583 -15.59 25.27 -3.99
C THR A 583 -14.97 24.90 -5.34
N PRO A 584 -14.03 25.69 -5.90
CA PRO A 584 -13.61 25.55 -7.30
C PRO A 584 -12.94 24.20 -7.65
N THR A 585 -12.53 23.44 -6.62
CA THR A 585 -11.88 22.13 -6.80
C THR A 585 -12.89 20.99 -6.98
N LEU A 586 -14.11 21.13 -6.47
CA LEU A 586 -15.19 20.16 -6.62
C LEU A 586 -16.09 20.58 -7.78
N ARG A 587 -15.93 19.96 -8.96
CA ARG A 587 -16.62 20.43 -10.17
C ARG A 587 -18.00 19.83 -10.33
N THR A 588 -18.17 18.58 -9.91
CA THR A 588 -19.40 17.83 -10.10
C THR A 588 -20.08 17.52 -8.78
N TRP A 589 -21.39 17.33 -8.81
CA TRP A 589 -22.15 16.91 -7.62
C TRP A 589 -21.70 15.52 -7.12
N LYS A 590 -21.17 14.67 -8.01
CA LYS A 590 -20.61 13.35 -7.65
C LYS A 590 -19.32 13.51 -6.84
N GLU A 591 -18.42 14.39 -7.28
CA GLU A 591 -17.21 14.73 -6.53
C GLU A 591 -17.55 15.37 -5.18
N ALA A 592 -18.58 16.22 -5.13
CA ALA A 592 -19.03 16.82 -3.88
C ALA A 592 -19.66 15.80 -2.92
N CYS A 593 -20.44 14.86 -3.45
CA CYS A 593 -21.02 13.76 -2.65
C CYS A 593 -19.90 12.85 -2.12
N PHE A 594 -18.94 12.49 -2.97
CA PHE A 594 -17.77 11.71 -2.58
C PHE A 594 -16.96 12.44 -1.51
N ALA A 595 -16.59 13.69 -1.78
CA ALA A 595 -15.83 14.51 -0.84
C ALA A 595 -16.58 14.69 0.47
N GLY A 596 -17.89 14.93 0.45
CA GLY A 596 -18.72 15.11 1.65
C GLY A 596 -18.94 13.84 2.46
N TRP A 597 -19.07 12.68 1.81
CA TRP A 597 -19.14 11.37 2.46
C TRP A 597 -17.82 11.03 3.15
N PHE A 598 -16.70 11.22 2.45
CA PHE A 598 -15.39 10.84 2.93
C PHE A 598 -14.74 11.95 3.77
N GLY A 599 -15.17 12.02 5.03
CA GLY A 599 -14.61 12.87 6.08
C GLY A 599 -14.62 12.11 7.41
N PRO A 600 -13.87 11.01 7.50
CA PRO A 600 -13.93 10.12 8.65
C PRO A 600 -13.50 10.83 9.93
N ILE A 601 -14.12 10.45 11.04
CA ILE A 601 -13.68 10.75 12.41
C ILE A 601 -12.73 9.63 12.83
N GLY A 602 -11.55 9.98 13.33
CA GLY A 602 -10.51 9.03 13.70
C GLY A 602 -9.73 9.47 14.93
N VAL A 603 -8.40 9.38 14.87
CA VAL A 603 -7.48 9.55 15.99
C VAL A 603 -7.52 10.98 16.51
N GLY A 604 -7.66 11.98 15.63
CA GLY A 604 -7.83 13.39 15.97
C GLY A 604 -8.84 13.58 17.11
N ALA A 605 -10.02 12.99 16.97
CA ALA A 605 -11.09 13.11 17.96
C ALA A 605 -10.69 12.59 19.36
N VAL A 606 -9.86 11.54 19.44
CA VAL A 606 -9.37 10.98 20.70
C VAL A 606 -8.39 11.93 21.39
N TYR A 607 -7.52 12.57 20.62
CA TYR A 607 -6.67 13.65 21.14
C TYR A 607 -7.52 14.81 21.68
N TYR A 608 -8.60 15.20 21.01
CA TYR A 608 -9.49 16.26 21.47
C TYR A 608 -10.27 15.91 22.75
N ILE A 609 -10.64 14.64 22.98
CA ILE A 609 -11.20 14.19 24.28
C ILE A 609 -10.24 14.56 25.40
N GLU A 610 -8.97 14.19 25.24
CA GLU A 610 -7.92 14.35 26.22
C GLU A 610 -7.57 15.84 26.46
N VAL A 611 -7.58 16.66 25.41
CA VAL A 611 -7.44 18.12 25.55
C VAL A 611 -8.66 18.72 26.26
N ALA A 612 -9.87 18.30 25.91
CA ALA A 612 -11.10 18.80 26.52
C ALA A 612 -11.13 18.51 28.03
N ILE A 613 -10.86 17.27 28.45
CA ILE A 613 -10.87 16.87 29.87
C ILE A 613 -9.86 17.69 30.69
N ARG A 614 -8.67 17.96 30.13
CA ARG A 614 -7.61 18.76 30.76
C ARG A 614 -7.92 20.26 30.83
N LYS A 615 -8.74 20.79 29.90
CA LYS A 615 -8.98 22.24 29.76
C LYS A 615 -10.33 22.71 30.29
N VAL A 616 -11.32 21.82 30.36
CA VAL A 616 -12.57 22.11 31.06
C VAL A 616 -12.25 22.44 32.53
N PRO A 617 -12.86 23.45 33.15
CA PRO A 617 -12.62 23.79 34.56
C PRO A 617 -12.97 22.63 35.50
N ASP A 618 -12.09 22.33 36.46
CA ASP A 618 -12.33 21.30 37.48
C ASP A 618 -12.82 21.88 38.81
N ASP A 619 -14.02 22.46 38.76
CA ASP A 619 -14.69 23.09 39.90
C ASP A 619 -15.91 22.32 40.40
N GLY A 620 -16.04 21.05 39.99
CA GLY A 620 -17.13 20.15 40.40
C GLY A 620 -18.49 20.42 39.74
N THR A 621 -18.63 21.46 38.92
CA THR A 621 -19.92 21.74 38.24
C THR A 621 -20.04 21.07 36.87
N ARG A 622 -18.94 20.54 36.32
CA ARG A 622 -18.87 19.92 34.97
C ARG A 622 -18.54 18.43 34.98
N ASP A 623 -18.73 17.76 36.11
CA ASP A 623 -18.43 16.33 36.24
C ASP A 623 -19.24 15.48 35.26
N HIS A 624 -20.48 15.90 34.96
CA HIS A 624 -21.31 15.24 33.96
C HIS A 624 -20.72 15.36 32.55
N LEU A 625 -20.32 16.57 32.12
CA LEU A 625 -19.64 16.78 30.84
C LEU A 625 -18.38 15.90 30.74
N ARG A 626 -17.53 15.87 31.78
CA ARG A 626 -16.31 15.06 31.80
C ARG A 626 -16.58 13.58 31.58
N ARG A 627 -17.64 13.04 32.20
CA ARG A 627 -18.04 11.63 32.02
C ARG A 627 -18.66 11.34 30.66
N VAL A 628 -19.26 12.34 30.01
CA VAL A 628 -20.01 12.15 28.74
C VAL A 628 -19.14 12.37 27.50
N VAL A 629 -18.12 13.23 27.56
CA VAL A 629 -17.24 13.55 26.41
C VAL A 629 -16.62 12.28 25.81
N ALA A 630 -15.95 11.46 26.62
CA ALA A 630 -15.22 10.32 26.10
C ALA A 630 -16.13 9.25 25.45
N PRO A 631 -17.21 8.77 26.09
CA PRO A 631 -18.07 7.77 25.47
C PRO A 631 -18.74 8.26 24.17
N VAL A 632 -19.24 9.51 24.12
CA VAL A 632 -19.88 10.06 22.90
C VAL A 632 -18.88 10.11 21.74
N VAL A 633 -17.69 10.66 21.98
CA VAL A 633 -16.71 10.86 20.91
C VAL A 633 -16.14 9.52 20.45
N LEU A 634 -15.81 8.61 21.36
CA LEU A 634 -15.33 7.26 21.01
C LEU A 634 -16.37 6.47 20.21
N PHE A 635 -17.66 6.62 20.52
CA PHE A 635 -18.71 5.97 19.72
C PHE A 635 -18.82 6.56 18.31
N CYS A 636 -18.66 7.88 18.18
CA CYS A 636 -18.63 8.55 16.89
C CYS A 636 -17.41 8.10 16.05
N VAL A 637 -16.24 7.94 16.67
CA VAL A 637 -15.03 7.36 16.05
C VAL A 637 -15.33 5.94 15.57
N PHE A 638 -15.84 5.07 16.45
CA PHE A 638 -16.18 3.69 16.11
C PHE A 638 -17.18 3.61 14.95
N SER A 639 -18.26 4.39 15.00
CA SER A 639 -19.28 4.44 13.95
C SER A 639 -18.70 4.89 12.60
N SER A 640 -17.82 5.90 12.64
CA SER A 640 -17.13 6.43 11.46
C SER A 640 -16.19 5.40 10.83
N VAL A 641 -15.32 4.77 11.63
CA VAL A 641 -14.39 3.73 11.18
C VAL A 641 -15.17 2.58 10.54
N LEU A 642 -16.25 2.13 11.18
CA LEU A 642 -17.12 1.07 10.65
C LEU A 642 -17.77 1.47 9.33
N ALA A 643 -18.40 2.64 9.26
CA ALA A 643 -19.14 3.08 8.08
C ALA A 643 -18.22 3.33 6.88
N HIS A 644 -17.10 4.04 7.07
CA HIS A 644 -16.16 4.34 5.99
C HIS A 644 -15.33 3.11 5.59
N GLY A 645 -14.93 2.28 6.55
CA GLY A 645 -14.22 1.02 6.30
C GLY A 645 -15.03 0.03 5.47
N ILE A 646 -16.35 -0.09 5.74
CA ILE A 646 -17.25 -0.96 4.97
C ILE A 646 -17.60 -0.37 3.59
N THR A 647 -17.55 0.96 3.42
CA THR A 647 -17.95 1.63 2.17
C THR A 647 -17.12 1.14 0.98
N VAL A 648 -15.80 1.01 1.13
CA VAL A 648 -14.89 0.66 0.02
C VAL A 648 -15.15 -0.77 -0.50
N PRO A 649 -15.20 -1.82 0.34
CA PRO A 649 -15.59 -3.16 -0.08
C PRO A 649 -16.98 -3.20 -0.73
N ILE A 650 -17.98 -2.50 -0.19
CA ILE A 650 -19.34 -2.50 -0.78
C ILE A 650 -19.34 -1.90 -2.18
N VAL A 651 -18.61 -0.80 -2.42
CA VAL A 651 -18.53 -0.19 -3.74
C VAL A 651 -17.84 -1.11 -4.75
N TYR A 652 -16.83 -1.87 -4.30
CA TYR A 652 -16.07 -2.80 -5.14
C TYR A 652 -16.82 -4.10 -5.46
N PHE A 653 -17.35 -4.77 -4.43
CA PHE A 653 -18.02 -6.07 -4.55
C PHE A 653 -19.52 -5.96 -4.84
N GLY A 654 -20.17 -4.85 -4.46
CA GLY A 654 -21.61 -4.64 -4.63
C GLY A 654 -22.10 -4.83 -6.06
N PRO A 655 -21.46 -4.25 -7.09
CA PRO A 655 -21.84 -4.47 -8.49
C PRO A 655 -21.67 -5.93 -8.94
N HIS A 656 -20.67 -6.66 -8.43
CA HIS A 656 -20.42 -8.06 -8.77
C HIS A 656 -21.42 -9.01 -8.09
N VAL A 657 -21.74 -8.76 -6.82
CA VAL A 657 -22.77 -9.51 -6.06
C VAL A 657 -24.15 -9.26 -6.68
N VAL A 658 -24.52 -8.00 -6.96
CA VAL A 658 -25.82 -7.66 -7.60
C VAL A 658 -25.92 -8.25 -9.00
N ARG A 659 -24.82 -8.34 -9.76
CA ARG A 659 -24.80 -8.97 -11.09
C ARG A 659 -24.98 -10.49 -10.99
N GLN A 660 -24.42 -11.16 -9.98
CA GLN A 660 -24.69 -12.58 -9.72
C GLN A 660 -26.13 -12.84 -9.26
N THR A 661 -26.68 -12.03 -8.36
CA THR A 661 -28.08 -12.18 -7.88
C THR A 661 -29.10 -11.91 -8.99
N ARG A 662 -28.81 -10.96 -9.90
CA ARG A 662 -29.66 -10.69 -11.07
C ARG A 662 -29.60 -11.81 -12.12
N THR A 663 -28.48 -12.52 -12.21
CA THR A 663 -28.34 -13.69 -13.09
C THR A 663 -29.10 -14.89 -12.55
N LEU A 664 -29.08 -15.12 -11.22
CA LEU A 664 -29.87 -16.16 -10.56
C LEU A 664 -31.39 -15.94 -10.67
N THR A 665 -31.85 -14.69 -10.65
CA THR A 665 -33.29 -14.38 -10.76
C THR A 665 -33.81 -14.53 -12.21
N ILE A 666 -32.94 -14.49 -13.22
CA ILE A 666 -33.31 -14.62 -14.64
C ILE A 666 -33.31 -16.09 -15.12
N THR A 667 -32.72 -17.01 -14.36
CA THR A 667 -32.70 -18.45 -14.72
C THR A 667 -33.93 -19.23 -14.21
N GLN A 668 -34.78 -18.65 -13.36
CA GLN A 668 -36.05 -19.24 -12.92
C GLN A 668 -37.27 -18.51 -13.49
N THR A 669 -37.42 -18.45 -14.81
CA THR A 669 -38.75 -18.31 -15.45
C THR A 669 -38.67 -18.60 -16.94
N LYS A 670 -38.65 -19.89 -17.30
CA LYS A 670 -39.09 -20.35 -18.61
C LYS A 670 -39.63 -21.78 -18.50
N THR A 671 -40.84 -21.86 -17.96
CA THR A 671 -41.76 -22.98 -18.21
C THR A 671 -43.18 -22.48 -18.03
N SER A 672 -44.03 -22.81 -19.01
CA SER A 672 -45.49 -22.63 -19.06
C SER A 672 -46.07 -21.28 -19.55
N SER A 673 -46.35 -21.28 -20.85
CA SER A 673 -47.58 -20.85 -21.57
C SER A 673 -48.61 -19.87 -20.98
N GLN A 674 -48.93 -18.90 -21.85
CA GLN A 674 -50.24 -18.35 -22.23
C GLN A 674 -50.94 -17.25 -21.38
N GLU A 675 -51.39 -16.24 -22.15
CA GLU A 675 -52.35 -15.13 -21.93
C GLU A 675 -51.87 -13.78 -21.36
N SER A 676 -52.29 -12.73 -22.05
CA SER A 676 -52.08 -11.29 -21.84
C SER A 676 -53.44 -10.57 -21.93
N PRO A 677 -53.60 -9.26 -21.59
CA PRO A 677 -52.78 -8.37 -20.76
C PRO A 677 -53.60 -7.56 -19.72
N SER A 678 -52.93 -7.04 -18.68
CA SER A 678 -53.35 -5.76 -18.07
C SER A 678 -52.12 -4.88 -17.80
N LEU A 679 -52.10 -3.73 -18.46
CA LEU A 679 -51.06 -2.70 -18.42
C LEU A 679 -50.88 -2.13 -17.00
N THR A 680 -49.65 -2.17 -16.47
CA THR A 680 -49.28 -1.43 -15.25
C THR A 680 -48.02 -0.60 -15.50
N LEU A 681 -48.14 0.70 -15.23
CA LEU A 681 -47.19 1.78 -14.85
C LEU A 681 -45.69 1.72 -15.22
N ARG A 682 -45.06 0.54 -15.31
CA ARG A 682 -43.63 0.34 -15.61
C ARG A 682 -43.24 0.76 -17.03
N GLN A 683 -44.13 0.65 -18.01
CA GLN A 683 -43.84 1.06 -19.39
C GLN A 683 -43.79 2.59 -19.57
N ARG A 684 -44.34 3.38 -18.64
CA ARG A 684 -44.28 4.86 -18.68
C ARG A 684 -42.98 5.45 -18.13
N MET A 685 -42.22 4.70 -17.33
CA MET A 685 -40.90 5.17 -16.85
C MET A 685 -39.77 4.83 -17.83
N ALA A 686 -39.93 3.79 -18.66
CA ALA A 686 -38.93 3.41 -19.66
C ALA A 686 -38.84 4.38 -20.84
N SER A 687 -39.89 5.17 -21.10
CA SER A 687 -39.92 6.19 -22.16
C SER A 687 -39.38 7.56 -21.75
N LEU A 688 -38.90 7.74 -20.51
CA LEU A 688 -38.30 9.00 -20.05
C LEU A 688 -36.77 9.06 -20.23
N PHE A 689 -36.13 7.94 -20.60
CA PHE A 689 -34.67 7.85 -20.70
C PHE A 689 -34.15 7.30 -22.03
N ALA A 690 -34.98 7.22 -23.07
CA ALA A 690 -34.54 6.84 -24.40
C ALA A 690 -35.13 7.82 -25.42
N ASP A 691 -34.33 8.81 -25.85
CA ASP A 691 -34.14 9.07 -27.28
C ASP A 691 -33.12 10.20 -27.58
N LYS A 692 -32.13 9.82 -28.40
CA LYS A 692 -31.66 10.44 -29.66
C LYS A 692 -30.22 9.93 -29.94
N ALA A 693 -29.78 9.39 -31.08
CA ALA A 693 -30.27 8.85 -32.37
C ALA A 693 -28.99 8.78 -33.28
N PRO A 694 -29.02 8.25 -34.53
CA PRO A 694 -29.48 6.96 -35.04
C PRO A 694 -28.31 6.11 -35.61
N ILE A 695 -28.56 4.82 -35.79
CA ILE A 695 -27.71 3.90 -36.57
C ILE A 695 -28.33 3.81 -37.97
N SER A 696 -27.56 4.10 -39.02
CA SER A 696 -27.88 3.71 -40.40
C SER A 696 -26.96 2.58 -40.84
N ASP A 697 -27.57 1.63 -41.54
CA ASP A 697 -26.97 0.47 -42.19
C ASP A 697 -25.70 0.77 -42.98
N ASP A 698 -24.66 -0.03 -42.76
CA ASP A 698 -23.71 -0.52 -43.79
C ASP A 698 -22.56 -1.28 -43.10
N MET A 699 -22.78 -2.56 -42.75
CA MET A 699 -21.70 -3.43 -42.26
C MET A 699 -21.75 -4.80 -42.94
N GLU A 700 -21.71 -4.80 -44.27
CA GLU A 700 -21.51 -6.03 -45.06
C GLU A 700 -20.65 -5.83 -46.33
N ARG A 701 -19.80 -4.78 -46.39
CA ARG A 701 -19.01 -4.48 -47.60
C ARG A 701 -17.55 -4.02 -47.41
N LEU A 702 -16.89 -4.35 -46.31
CA LEU A 702 -15.45 -4.05 -46.16
C LEU A 702 -14.66 -5.21 -45.54
N GLN A 703 -14.85 -6.42 -46.08
CA GLN A 703 -13.98 -7.57 -45.84
C GLN A 703 -13.15 -7.97 -47.07
N SER A 704 -12.96 -7.06 -48.02
CA SER A 704 -12.11 -7.31 -49.19
C SER A 704 -11.33 -6.07 -49.58
N GLN A 705 -10.03 -6.06 -49.28
CA GLN A 705 -8.91 -5.71 -50.17
C GLN A 705 -7.72 -5.16 -49.38
N ALA A 706 -6.59 -5.82 -49.59
CA ALA A 706 -5.28 -5.51 -49.07
C ALA A 706 -4.72 -4.19 -49.63
N ALA A 707 -3.87 -3.54 -48.83
CA ALA A 707 -2.55 -2.99 -49.18
C ALA A 707 -2.24 -1.75 -48.32
N ALA A 708 -1.04 -1.71 -47.74
CA ALA A 708 -0.44 -0.48 -47.22
C ALA A 708 -0.26 0.54 -48.36
N PRO A 709 -0.34 1.86 -48.11
CA PRO A 709 0.88 2.58 -47.70
C PRO A 709 0.66 3.74 -46.70
N GLN A 710 1.81 4.24 -46.22
CA GLN A 710 2.05 5.34 -45.27
C GLN A 710 1.22 6.62 -45.49
N SER A 711 0.71 7.24 -44.41
CA SER A 711 0.86 8.70 -44.17
C SER A 711 0.44 9.15 -42.74
N LYS A 712 1.38 9.86 -42.10
CA LYS A 712 1.28 11.09 -41.28
C LYS A 712 0.14 11.27 -40.25
N ASN A 713 0.56 11.22 -38.97
CA ASN A 713 0.24 12.10 -37.83
C ASN A 713 -0.90 13.12 -37.97
N LEU A 714 -1.89 13.06 -37.07
CA LEU A 714 -2.36 14.18 -36.22
C LEU A 714 -3.34 13.65 -35.14
N PHE A 715 -3.29 14.26 -33.94
CA PHE A 715 -3.82 13.86 -32.61
C PHE A 715 -2.91 12.89 -31.83
N GLY A 716 -2.15 13.27 -30.80
CA GLY A 716 -2.18 14.46 -29.95
C GLY A 716 -2.28 14.05 -28.47
N SER A 717 -1.11 13.75 -27.87
CA SER A 717 -0.78 13.58 -26.44
C SER A 717 -1.51 12.50 -25.61
N ARG A 718 -0.97 11.27 -25.63
CA ARG A 718 -0.94 10.37 -24.47
C ARG A 718 0.29 10.68 -23.62
N HIS A 719 0.11 10.63 -22.30
CA HIS A 719 1.08 10.89 -21.24
C HIS A 719 2.48 10.31 -21.50
N GLN A 720 3.49 11.18 -21.44
CA GLN A 720 4.90 10.80 -21.26
C GLN A 720 5.18 10.67 -19.75
N PRO A 721 6.05 9.72 -19.33
CA PRO A 721 6.53 9.67 -17.94
C PRO A 721 7.35 10.94 -17.64
N PHE A 722 6.99 11.61 -16.54
CA PHE A 722 7.54 12.89 -16.11
C PHE A 722 8.97 12.73 -15.56
N SER A 723 9.98 13.05 -16.37
CA SER A 723 11.34 13.30 -15.87
C SER A 723 12.16 14.27 -16.76
N ARG A 724 11.51 15.28 -17.35
CA ARG A 724 12.18 16.34 -18.15
C ARG A 724 11.53 17.70 -17.91
N ASP A 725 12.34 18.74 -17.83
CA ASP A 725 11.84 20.12 -17.76
C ASP A 725 11.22 20.57 -19.11
N GLN A 726 10.68 21.79 -19.16
CA GLN A 726 10.05 22.37 -20.37
C GLN A 726 11.01 22.52 -21.56
N ASN A 727 12.31 22.30 -21.37
CA ASN A 727 13.35 22.34 -22.39
C ASN A 727 13.91 20.95 -22.75
N GLY A 728 13.34 19.87 -22.21
CA GLY A 728 13.76 18.51 -22.52
C GLY A 728 15.09 18.08 -21.90
N GLN A 729 15.62 18.83 -20.94
CA GLN A 729 16.83 18.46 -20.20
C GLN A 729 16.48 17.61 -18.98
N GLN A 730 17.25 16.53 -18.78
CA GLN A 730 17.28 15.83 -17.49
C GLN A 730 17.84 16.80 -16.43
N PRO A 731 17.31 16.80 -15.19
CA PRO A 731 18.02 17.46 -14.09
C PRO A 731 19.43 16.83 -14.02
N PRO A 732 20.49 17.64 -13.80
CA PRO A 732 21.85 17.14 -13.85
C PRO A 732 22.02 15.99 -12.84
N ASP A 733 22.41 14.83 -13.34
CA ASP A 733 22.91 13.74 -12.50
C ASP A 733 24.10 14.29 -11.71
N ILE A 734 23.94 14.40 -10.40
CA ILE A 734 25.11 14.49 -9.52
C ILE A 734 25.72 13.09 -9.55
N ILE A 735 26.57 12.85 -10.55
CA ILE A 735 27.47 11.71 -10.58
C ILE A 735 28.39 11.87 -9.37
N MET A 736 28.07 11.13 -8.30
CA MET A 736 28.96 10.97 -7.18
C MET A 736 30.10 10.04 -7.60
N ASN A 737 31.10 10.58 -8.32
CA ASN A 737 32.37 9.88 -8.55
C ASN A 737 32.98 9.46 -7.19
N PRO A 738 33.34 8.19 -7.00
CA PRO A 738 34.29 7.80 -5.98
C PRO A 738 35.71 8.01 -6.53
N HIS A 739 36.46 8.88 -5.84
CA HIS A 739 37.91 9.10 -5.98
C HIS A 739 38.44 9.79 -7.26
N GLU A 740 38.73 11.09 -7.13
CA GLU A 740 39.96 11.69 -7.67
C GLU A 740 40.50 12.67 -6.61
N HIS A 741 41.43 12.20 -5.79
CA HIS A 741 42.33 13.09 -5.06
C HIS A 741 43.52 13.38 -5.97
N THR A 742 43.50 14.54 -6.62
CA THR A 742 44.69 15.14 -7.22
C THR A 742 45.35 16.02 -6.15
N GLU A 743 46.40 15.51 -5.51
CA GLU A 743 47.32 16.33 -4.73
C GLU A 743 48.20 17.18 -5.66
N PRO A 744 48.48 18.46 -5.32
CA PRO A 744 49.41 19.29 -6.08
C PRO A 744 50.87 18.93 -5.77
N GLN A 745 51.69 18.85 -6.82
CA GLN A 745 53.12 18.55 -6.78
C GLN A 745 53.97 19.68 -6.15
N GLY A 746 54.93 19.29 -5.30
CA GLY A 746 56.19 20.01 -5.01
C GLY A 746 56.75 19.74 -3.60
N PRO A 747 58.08 19.85 -3.36
CA PRO A 747 59.17 19.05 -3.93
C PRO A 747 59.89 18.15 -2.89
N SER A 748 60.44 17.04 -3.41
CA SER A 748 61.54 16.15 -2.95
C SER A 748 62.22 16.25 -1.55
N ALA A 749 62.28 15.08 -0.87
CA ALA A 749 63.41 14.42 -0.14
C ALA A 749 63.09 13.98 1.32
N PRO A 750 63.82 13.01 1.94
CA PRO A 750 64.28 11.69 1.47
C PRO A 750 63.90 10.52 2.44
N HIS A 751 64.22 9.29 2.00
CA HIS A 751 64.13 7.99 2.68
C HIS A 751 64.40 7.92 4.21
N VAL A 752 63.59 7.15 4.93
CA VAL A 752 64.00 6.32 6.08
C VAL A 752 63.23 4.99 6.06
N ALA A 753 63.95 3.90 6.32
CA ALA A 753 63.50 2.51 6.30
C ALA A 753 63.05 2.00 7.69
N ASN A 754 62.41 0.82 7.66
CA ASN A 754 62.18 -0.15 8.74
C ASN A 754 61.20 0.24 9.87
N GLU A 755 60.17 -0.57 10.10
CA GLU A 755 60.24 -1.66 11.09
C GLU A 755 58.98 -2.56 11.07
N THR A 756 59.25 -3.85 11.20
CA THR A 756 58.39 -5.00 11.52
C THR A 756 57.28 -4.75 12.54
N LEU A 757 56.08 -5.36 12.35
CA LEU A 757 55.45 -6.09 13.45
C LEU A 757 54.42 -7.16 13.01
N ASN A 758 54.40 -8.20 13.83
CA ASN A 758 53.92 -9.55 13.59
C ASN A 758 52.39 -9.74 13.54
N ILE A 759 52.06 -10.81 12.81
CA ILE A 759 50.86 -11.67 12.86
C ILE A 759 50.43 -12.01 14.29
N LEU A 760 49.11 -12.01 14.58
CA LEU A 760 48.38 -13.04 15.38
C LEU A 760 46.83 -12.91 15.19
N PRO A 761 46.04 -13.99 15.40
CA PRO A 761 44.70 -14.20 14.84
C PRO A 761 43.51 -13.90 15.78
N ARG A 762 42.30 -13.92 15.18
CA ARG A 762 40.95 -13.72 15.76
C ARG A 762 40.66 -14.53 17.05
N PRO A 763 39.87 -13.98 18.00
CA PRO A 763 39.20 -14.77 19.02
C PRO A 763 37.70 -14.95 18.73
N ALA A 764 37.28 -16.21 18.72
CA ALA A 764 35.92 -16.63 19.04
C ALA A 764 35.80 -16.70 20.58
N ALA A 765 34.84 -15.96 21.17
CA ALA A 765 34.16 -16.28 22.44
C ALA A 765 33.48 -15.02 23.02
N VAL A 766 32.17 -14.84 22.80
CA VAL A 766 31.27 -14.24 23.81
C VAL A 766 29.86 -14.81 23.58
N LEU A 767 29.63 -16.01 24.10
CA LEU A 767 28.30 -16.64 24.23
C LEU A 767 28.23 -17.17 25.66
N LYS A 768 27.88 -16.29 26.61
CA LYS A 768 27.41 -16.57 27.98
C LYS A 768 27.38 -15.26 28.75
N HIS A 769 26.20 -14.63 28.85
CA HIS A 769 25.72 -13.91 30.05
C HIS A 769 24.37 -13.24 29.73
N PHE A 770 23.28 -14.01 29.75
CA PHE A 770 21.93 -13.50 30.05
C PHE A 770 21.14 -14.64 30.70
N ARG A 771 21.30 -14.76 32.02
CA ARG A 771 20.37 -15.42 32.94
C ARG A 771 20.62 -14.84 34.33
N LYS A 772 19.87 -13.80 34.66
CA LYS A 772 19.30 -13.53 35.99
C LYS A 772 18.19 -12.53 35.82
#